data_AF-A0A7Z9UN75-F1
#
_entry.id   AF-A0A7Z9UN75-F1
#
_cell.length_a   1.000
_cell.length_b   1.000
_cell.length_c   1.000
_cell.angle_alpha   90.00
_cell.angle_beta   90.00
_cell.angle_gamma   90.00
#
_symmetry.space_group_name_H-M   'P 1'
#
loop_
_entity.id
_entity.type
_entity.pdbx_description
1 polymer ?
#
loop_
_entity_poly.entity_id
_entity_poly.type
_entity_poly.pdbx_seq_one_letter_code
_entity_poly.pdbx_strand_id
1 'polypeptide(L)'
;MTLKLLDYGKPNPFAKTLGKPRNLAWPVNAYRVTLPGARAKSAHLNPFELLILNLIDAGGPQDAHTLSQETCIPEDLVQCVLMRLCDRRYIDEHNCIRDEERDSWNDKTDKHQEYTTALLFRDSFSGKIFPYLHVLDSANPLRKQDADPEKRHKTIRANHKYLNDPPTPRDVVRTSRAMMKRRFAFGKKSYLPKIQQVTIARDAEQYHLDCPIAIQKSDGEFRIADPFGNGYSLLLESSLRQALENNENLSAWLLNWRKDLEGPARQRTETTTKESYDNDTNWGCYPELLKNLLPIRGSRYRAIGQIYAALEWAFFYSCYERSYNKVIRSLELETQEDHSKRLRAAAKEVGFNQKLRDFRPVSPGKLKAFLNGSAELDTVLCIALLIAQTDPSHPLRDLAEIDPDFLGRLFEFKRKRDSQGHGAIWLPPDDKRLPEELFMQNTVSYLLRSMVFSDTSPQAMSDDDAADILLEARTSIQQEFGFAAFNRLGVNIQERLIDAERFWIECNDNDDAIIFAFDLSAAMQQMFRDRPSKQLPPDLNKDDYHGRANEKAIKSGLGHLPDELRSVNPIKIQKTLQGNDQSLGACAVAFLLISHEDTLAIVADAQPSFLDHINFILSSRGHGNRPLPLPKDKIRKLRHSCFTTIKTLLEV
;
A
#
# COMPACT_ATOMS: atom_id res chain seq x y z
N MET A 1 -36.86 14.12 -15.09
CA MET A 1 -37.51 13.41 -13.95
C MET A 1 -36.77 13.82 -12.70
N THR A 2 -37.44 14.30 -11.66
CA THR A 2 -36.78 14.74 -10.42
C THR A 2 -36.14 13.55 -9.70
N LEU A 3 -34.81 13.57 -9.53
CA LEU A 3 -34.07 12.55 -8.78
C LEU A 3 -34.49 12.60 -7.31
N LYS A 4 -34.90 11.46 -6.73
CA LYS A 4 -35.20 11.34 -5.29
C LYS A 4 -33.90 11.11 -4.51
N LEU A 5 -33.26 12.19 -4.06
CA LEU A 5 -31.98 12.16 -3.32
C LEU A 5 -32.21 12.02 -1.80
N LEU A 6 -31.44 11.12 -1.17
CA LEU A 6 -31.38 10.95 0.28
C LEU A 6 -30.04 11.48 0.79
N ASP A 7 -30.12 12.42 1.74
CA ASP A 7 -28.97 13.05 2.39
C ASP A 7 -29.00 12.71 3.89
N TYR A 8 -28.15 11.76 4.29
CA TYR A 8 -28.04 11.36 5.69
C TYR A 8 -27.11 12.26 6.52
N GLY A 9 -26.63 13.36 5.93
CA GLY A 9 -25.68 14.33 6.50
C GLY A 9 -24.39 14.36 5.68
N LYS A 10 -23.51 15.32 5.98
CA LYS A 10 -22.17 15.45 5.37
C LYS A 10 -21.10 14.83 6.27
N PRO A 11 -20.84 13.51 6.22
CA PRO A 11 -19.60 12.99 6.78
C PRO A 11 -18.46 13.56 5.95
N ASN A 12 -17.57 14.32 6.60
CA ASN A 12 -16.32 14.78 5.99
C ASN A 12 -15.14 14.00 6.59
N PRO A 13 -14.93 12.74 6.19
CA PRO A 13 -13.76 11.97 6.62
C PRO A 13 -12.47 12.40 5.92
N PHE A 14 -12.57 13.34 4.96
CA PHE A 14 -11.46 13.78 4.14
C PHE A 14 -10.55 14.71 4.92
N ALA A 15 -9.29 14.31 5.14
CA ALA A 15 -8.30 15.11 5.86
C ALA A 15 -7.56 16.09 4.91
N LYS A 16 -6.69 15.55 4.04
CA LYS A 16 -5.92 16.32 3.04
C LYS A 16 -6.35 15.88 1.62
N THR A 17 -7.05 16.74 0.89
CA THR A 17 -7.55 16.45 -0.47
C THR A 17 -6.98 17.40 -1.52
N LEU A 18 -6.91 16.92 -2.75
CA LEU A 18 -6.66 17.72 -3.95
C LEU A 18 -7.98 18.35 -4.41
N GLY A 19 -8.01 19.68 -4.40
CA GLY A 19 -9.20 20.48 -4.70
C GLY A 19 -10.39 20.26 -3.76
N LYS A 20 -11.58 20.65 -4.24
CA LYS A 20 -12.85 20.52 -3.49
C LYS A 20 -13.49 19.15 -3.73
N PRO A 21 -14.04 18.49 -2.69
CA PRO A 21 -14.86 17.30 -2.85
C PRO A 21 -16.01 17.53 -3.84
N ARG A 22 -16.29 16.52 -4.67
CA ARG A 22 -17.48 16.46 -5.53
C ARG A 22 -18.49 15.49 -4.92
N ASN A 23 -19.70 15.45 -5.45
CA ASN A 23 -20.74 14.53 -4.97
C ASN A 23 -21.19 13.56 -6.07
N LEU A 24 -21.44 12.32 -5.68
CA LEU A 24 -22.05 11.29 -6.52
C LEU A 24 -23.50 11.07 -6.10
N ALA A 25 -24.40 10.97 -7.09
CA ALA A 25 -25.75 10.47 -6.85
C ALA A 25 -25.75 8.96 -7.12
N TRP A 26 -25.73 8.17 -6.05
CA TRP A 26 -25.58 6.71 -6.13
C TRP A 26 -26.93 5.99 -6.13
N PRO A 27 -27.29 5.22 -7.17
CA PRO A 27 -28.60 4.59 -7.27
C PRO A 27 -28.75 3.43 -6.28
N VAL A 28 -29.84 3.43 -5.51
CA VAL A 28 -30.15 2.39 -4.54
C VAL A 28 -31.61 1.97 -4.58
N ASN A 29 -31.84 0.69 -4.33
CA ASN A 29 -33.15 0.12 -4.07
C ASN A 29 -33.36 0.04 -2.56
N ALA A 30 -34.35 0.77 -2.05
CA ALA A 30 -34.76 0.70 -0.65
C ALA A 30 -35.91 -0.29 -0.49
N TYR A 31 -35.70 -1.34 0.30
CA TYR A 31 -36.70 -2.33 0.64
C TYR A 31 -37.25 -2.08 2.03
N ARG A 32 -38.57 -2.07 2.18
CA ARG A 32 -39.22 -2.04 3.49
C ARG A 32 -39.14 -3.40 4.15
N VAL A 33 -38.66 -3.41 5.39
CA VAL A 33 -38.45 -4.59 6.19
C VAL A 33 -39.16 -4.42 7.52
N THR A 34 -40.02 -5.36 7.88
CA THR A 34 -40.69 -5.38 9.17
C THR A 34 -39.88 -6.25 10.13
N LEU A 35 -39.55 -5.70 11.29
CA LEU A 35 -38.70 -6.31 12.31
C LEU A 35 -39.38 -6.23 13.68
N PRO A 36 -39.12 -7.17 14.59
CA PRO A 36 -39.53 -6.99 15.99
C PRO A 36 -38.79 -5.79 16.59
N GLY A 37 -39.56 -4.86 17.14
CA GLY A 37 -39.08 -3.67 17.83
C GLY A 37 -38.18 -4.05 19.00
N ALA A 38 -37.11 -3.28 19.19
CA ALA A 38 -36.35 -3.35 20.42
C ALA A 38 -37.28 -2.84 21.52
N ARG A 39 -37.64 -3.68 22.51
CA ARG A 39 -38.38 -3.25 23.70
C ARG A 39 -37.81 -1.91 24.15
N ALA A 40 -38.61 -0.85 24.05
CA ALA A 40 -38.38 0.32 24.87
C ALA A 40 -38.31 -0.22 26.30
N LYS A 41 -37.29 0.19 27.06
CA LYS A 41 -37.12 -0.22 28.45
C LYS A 41 -38.36 0.22 29.24
N SER A 42 -39.41 -0.61 29.28
CA SER A 42 -40.28 -0.60 30.45
C SER A 42 -39.40 -1.05 31.61
N ALA A 43 -39.47 -0.28 32.70
CA ALA A 43 -38.68 -0.50 33.90
C ALA A 43 -38.97 -1.91 34.43
N HIS A 44 -38.19 -2.90 34.03
CA HIS A 44 -38.31 -4.23 34.61
C HIS A 44 -37.83 -4.13 36.05
N LEU A 45 -38.78 -4.27 36.99
CA LEU A 45 -38.51 -4.49 38.41
C LEU A 45 -37.49 -5.62 38.54
N ASN A 46 -36.48 -5.42 39.39
CA ASN A 46 -35.50 -6.45 39.71
C ASN A 46 -36.23 -7.63 40.39
N PRO A 47 -35.81 -8.91 40.19
CA PRO A 47 -36.30 -10.06 40.96
C PRO A 47 -36.55 -9.83 42.46
N PHE A 48 -35.69 -9.05 43.14
CA PHE A 48 -35.90 -8.70 44.56
C PHE A 48 -37.04 -7.70 44.77
N GLU A 49 -37.16 -6.70 43.90
CA GLU A 49 -38.27 -5.73 43.92
C GLU A 49 -39.60 -6.46 43.67
N LEU A 50 -39.63 -7.39 42.70
CA LEU A 50 -40.78 -8.24 42.41
C LEU A 50 -41.15 -9.17 43.58
N LEU A 51 -40.17 -9.79 44.23
CA LEU A 51 -40.40 -10.68 45.36
C LEU A 51 -41.05 -9.93 46.53
N ILE A 52 -40.47 -8.79 46.90
CA ILE A 52 -40.98 -7.95 48.00
C ILE A 52 -42.38 -7.42 47.68
N LEU A 53 -42.62 -6.96 46.44
CA LEU A 53 -43.95 -6.54 46.00
C LEU A 53 -44.99 -7.64 46.06
N ASN A 54 -44.66 -8.84 45.61
CA ASN A 54 -45.58 -9.98 45.65
C ASN A 54 -45.89 -10.41 47.09
N LEU A 55 -44.94 -10.30 48.02
CA LEU A 55 -45.18 -10.58 49.44
C LEU A 55 -46.12 -9.55 50.05
N ILE A 56 -45.94 -8.26 49.75
CA ILE A 56 -46.84 -7.20 50.20
C ILE A 56 -48.25 -7.38 49.59
N ASP A 57 -48.36 -7.72 48.30
CA ASP A 57 -49.66 -7.95 47.63
C ASP A 57 -50.41 -9.18 48.16
N ALA A 58 -49.66 -10.20 48.59
CA ALA A 58 -50.21 -11.40 49.23
C ALA A 58 -50.69 -11.14 50.67
N GLY A 59 -50.59 -9.91 51.18
CA GLY A 59 -50.93 -9.54 52.56
C GLY A 59 -49.85 -9.87 53.59
N GLY A 60 -48.60 -10.03 53.13
CA GLY A 60 -47.44 -10.26 53.98
C GLY A 60 -46.96 -9.01 54.72
N PRO A 61 -45.92 -9.13 55.56
CA PRO A 61 -45.39 -8.04 56.37
C PRO A 61 -44.86 -6.88 55.51
N GLN A 62 -45.02 -5.66 56.02
CA GLN A 62 -44.67 -4.41 55.33
C GLN A 62 -43.41 -3.73 55.91
N ASP A 63 -42.92 -4.24 57.03
CA ASP A 63 -41.71 -3.75 57.68
C ASP A 63 -40.46 -4.48 57.17
N ALA A 64 -39.37 -3.74 57.02
CA ALA A 64 -38.13 -4.25 56.43
C ALA A 64 -37.51 -5.40 57.26
N HIS A 65 -37.66 -5.36 58.58
CA HIS A 65 -37.12 -6.38 59.49
C HIS A 65 -37.81 -7.73 59.31
N THR A 66 -39.15 -7.75 59.27
CA THR A 66 -39.91 -8.99 59.12
C THR A 66 -39.81 -9.52 57.68
N LEU A 67 -39.81 -8.64 56.67
CA LEU A 67 -39.53 -9.02 55.28
C LEU A 67 -38.13 -9.62 55.12
N SER A 68 -37.13 -9.11 55.84
CA SER A 68 -35.77 -9.65 55.87
C SER A 68 -35.74 -11.07 56.44
N GLN A 69 -36.45 -11.31 57.55
CA GLN A 69 -36.54 -12.63 58.16
C GLN A 69 -37.26 -13.65 57.26
N GLU A 70 -38.35 -13.26 56.61
CA GLU A 70 -39.12 -14.17 55.73
C GLU A 70 -38.39 -14.50 54.43
N THR A 71 -37.68 -13.53 53.85
CA THR A 71 -36.98 -13.71 52.57
C THR A 71 -35.53 -14.17 52.71
N CYS A 72 -34.99 -14.16 53.94
CA CYS A 72 -33.56 -14.34 54.22
C CYS A 72 -32.66 -13.33 53.47
N ILE A 73 -33.20 -12.17 53.09
CA ILE A 73 -32.47 -11.07 52.45
C ILE A 73 -31.99 -10.11 53.56
N PRO A 74 -30.75 -9.59 53.54
CA PRO A 74 -30.28 -8.63 54.54
C PRO A 74 -31.20 -7.42 54.67
N GLU A 75 -31.48 -6.99 55.90
CA GLU A 75 -32.42 -5.90 56.23
C GLU A 75 -32.09 -4.59 55.48
N ASP A 76 -30.81 -4.22 55.41
CA ASP A 76 -30.36 -3.03 54.66
C ASP A 76 -30.75 -3.07 53.17
N LEU A 77 -30.71 -4.27 52.57
CA LEU A 77 -31.06 -4.46 51.16
C LEU A 77 -32.58 -4.41 50.96
N VAL A 78 -33.36 -4.96 51.89
CA VAL A 78 -34.82 -4.84 51.89
C VAL A 78 -35.25 -3.39 52.04
N GLN A 79 -34.61 -2.63 52.93
CA GLN A 79 -34.84 -1.20 53.12
C GLN A 79 -34.59 -0.42 51.81
N CYS A 80 -33.49 -0.71 51.12
CA CYS A 80 -33.17 -0.10 49.83
C CYS A 80 -34.19 -0.48 48.73
N VAL A 81 -34.71 -1.70 48.75
CA VAL A 81 -35.74 -2.15 47.81
C VAL A 81 -37.06 -1.43 48.06
N LEU A 82 -37.51 -1.32 49.31
CA LEU A 82 -38.73 -0.58 49.68
C LEU A 82 -38.64 0.90 49.32
N MET A 83 -37.52 1.55 49.63
CA MET A 83 -37.27 2.95 49.23
C MET A 83 -37.37 3.15 47.72
N ARG A 84 -36.78 2.24 46.93
CA ARG A 84 -36.85 2.30 45.46
C ARG A 84 -38.25 2.05 44.92
N LEU A 85 -39.03 1.20 45.57
CA LEU A 85 -40.43 0.95 45.20
C LEU A 85 -41.31 2.17 45.52
N CYS A 86 -41.07 2.81 46.66
CA CYS A 86 -41.74 4.06 47.05
C CYS A 86 -41.39 5.22 46.10
N ASP A 87 -40.10 5.41 45.78
CA ASP A 87 -39.63 6.43 44.82
C ASP A 87 -40.27 6.26 43.44
N ARG A 88 -40.54 5.01 43.05
CA ARG A 88 -41.21 4.66 41.79
C ARG A 88 -42.73 4.67 41.88
N ARG A 89 -43.30 4.97 43.05
CA ARG A 89 -44.75 5.06 43.34
C ARG A 89 -45.51 3.74 43.25
N TYR A 90 -44.81 2.61 43.27
CA TYR A 90 -45.41 1.28 43.33
C TYR A 90 -46.03 0.97 44.71
N ILE A 91 -45.44 1.56 45.76
CA ILE A 91 -45.94 1.53 47.14
C ILE A 91 -45.97 2.96 47.69
N ASP A 92 -46.77 3.19 48.74
CA ASP A 92 -46.84 4.48 49.45
C ASP A 92 -45.83 4.58 50.61
N GLU A 93 -45.89 5.69 51.34
CA GLU A 93 -45.03 5.98 52.51
C GLU A 93 -45.27 5.01 53.69
N HIS A 94 -46.34 4.21 53.63
CA HIS A 94 -46.69 3.17 54.59
C HIS A 94 -46.44 1.76 54.01
N ASN A 95 -45.69 1.64 52.91
CA ASN A 95 -45.39 0.41 52.18
C ASN A 95 -46.63 -0.38 51.74
N CYS A 96 -47.77 0.31 51.55
CA CYS A 96 -48.98 -0.27 50.98
C CYS A 96 -48.97 -0.09 49.46
N ILE A 97 -49.45 -1.09 48.72
CA ILE A 97 -49.54 -1.04 47.27
C ILE A 97 -50.62 -0.04 46.87
N ARG A 98 -50.31 0.82 45.89
CA ARG A 98 -51.29 1.77 45.34
C ARG A 98 -52.18 1.06 44.32
N ASP A 99 -53.49 1.11 44.51
CA ASP A 99 -54.50 0.42 43.69
C ASP A 99 -54.43 0.73 42.19
N GLU A 100 -53.90 1.89 41.79
CA GLU A 100 -53.76 2.32 40.38
C GLU A 100 -52.72 1.50 39.58
N GLU A 101 -51.82 0.77 40.25
CA GLU A 101 -50.73 0.04 39.57
C GLU A 101 -50.77 -1.49 39.76
N ARG A 102 -51.80 -2.02 40.43
CA ARG A 102 -51.96 -3.46 40.69
C ARG A 102 -52.04 -4.30 39.40
N ASP A 103 -52.56 -3.71 38.33
CA ASP A 103 -52.67 -4.32 37.00
C ASP A 103 -51.38 -4.17 36.16
N SER A 104 -50.48 -3.24 36.50
CA SER A 104 -49.35 -2.86 35.65
C SER A 104 -48.17 -3.85 35.68
N TRP A 105 -48.01 -4.59 36.78
CA TRP A 105 -46.91 -5.55 36.98
C TRP A 105 -47.32 -7.03 36.90
N ASN A 106 -48.63 -7.29 36.95
CA ASN A 106 -49.20 -8.64 36.97
C ASN A 106 -49.55 -9.12 35.57
N ASP A 107 -49.34 -8.28 34.57
CA ASP A 107 -49.56 -8.59 33.17
C ASP A 107 -48.53 -9.61 32.65
N LYS A 108 -48.77 -10.87 33.02
CA LYS A 108 -48.19 -12.06 32.40
C LYS A 108 -48.89 -12.40 31.07
N THR A 109 -49.66 -11.49 30.49
CA THR A 109 -50.63 -11.78 29.43
C THR A 109 -50.73 -10.67 28.38
N ASP A 110 -49.64 -10.36 27.67
CA ASP A 110 -49.64 -10.62 26.22
C ASP A 110 -48.26 -10.49 25.57
N LYS A 111 -47.96 -11.42 24.67
CA LYS A 111 -46.78 -11.37 23.80
C LYS A 111 -47.05 -10.46 22.60
N HIS A 112 -47.43 -9.20 22.82
CA HIS A 112 -47.43 -8.24 21.73
C HIS A 112 -45.99 -7.83 21.41
N GLN A 113 -45.38 -8.61 20.52
CA GLN A 113 -44.11 -8.28 19.91
C GLN A 113 -44.38 -7.09 18.98
N GLU A 114 -44.16 -5.87 19.45
CA GLU A 114 -44.27 -4.66 18.61
C GLU A 114 -43.38 -4.84 17.38
N TYR A 115 -43.91 -4.56 16.19
CA TYR A 115 -43.14 -4.62 14.95
C TYR A 115 -42.83 -3.21 14.47
N THR A 116 -41.58 -2.95 14.14
CA THR A 116 -41.10 -1.68 13.56
C THR A 116 -40.76 -1.87 12.09
N THR A 117 -41.04 -0.86 11.27
CA THR A 117 -40.62 -0.85 9.87
C THR A 117 -39.25 -0.22 9.74
N ALA A 118 -38.37 -0.85 8.97
CA ALA A 118 -37.05 -0.36 8.64
C ALA A 118 -36.81 -0.40 7.13
N LEU A 119 -35.85 0.37 6.65
CA LEU A 119 -35.39 0.37 5.27
C LEU A 119 -34.02 -0.29 5.16
N LEU A 120 -33.93 -1.22 4.22
CA LEU A 120 -32.69 -1.86 3.80
C LEU A 120 -32.30 -1.32 2.43
N PHE A 121 -31.07 -0.83 2.30
CA PHE A 121 -30.56 -0.29 1.04
C PHE A 121 -29.73 -1.33 0.30
N ARG A 122 -30.07 -1.56 -0.97
CA ARG A 122 -29.28 -2.37 -1.90
C ARG A 122 -28.70 -1.48 -2.98
N ASP A 123 -27.41 -1.62 -3.24
CA ASP A 123 -26.71 -0.97 -4.33
C ASP A 123 -27.27 -1.47 -5.67
N SER A 124 -27.90 -0.58 -6.43
CA SER A 124 -28.49 -0.93 -7.74
C SER A 124 -27.44 -1.09 -8.84
N PHE A 125 -26.17 -0.75 -8.58
CA PHE A 125 -25.07 -0.98 -9.50
C PHE A 125 -24.41 -2.36 -9.31
N SER A 126 -23.95 -2.68 -8.09
CA SER A 126 -23.26 -3.95 -7.80
C SER A 126 -24.16 -5.07 -7.29
N GLY A 127 -25.38 -4.75 -6.87
CA GLY A 127 -26.29 -5.67 -6.21
C GLY A 127 -25.92 -5.98 -4.75
N LYS A 128 -24.87 -5.36 -4.18
CA LYS A 128 -24.48 -5.56 -2.78
C LYS A 128 -25.42 -4.81 -1.82
N ILE A 129 -25.60 -5.33 -0.63
CA ILE A 129 -26.46 -4.70 0.40
C ILE A 129 -25.60 -3.83 1.31
N PHE A 130 -26.06 -2.61 1.56
CA PHE A 130 -25.38 -1.70 2.47
C PHE A 130 -25.49 -2.22 3.92
N PRO A 131 -24.41 -2.16 4.69
CA PRO A 131 -24.38 -2.54 6.11
C PRO A 131 -25.04 -1.48 7.01
N TYR A 132 -26.19 -0.96 6.59
CA TYR A 132 -26.97 0.06 7.28
C TYR A 132 -28.46 -0.27 7.17
N LEU A 133 -29.15 -0.17 8.30
CA LEU A 133 -30.58 -0.38 8.40
C LEU A 133 -31.22 0.87 9.01
N HIS A 134 -32.09 1.53 8.27
CA HIS A 134 -32.76 2.75 8.74
C HIS A 134 -34.11 2.41 9.36
N VAL A 135 -34.19 2.44 10.68
CA VAL A 135 -35.46 2.23 11.40
C VAL A 135 -36.32 3.48 11.25
N LEU A 136 -37.52 3.33 10.71
CA LEU A 136 -38.49 4.40 10.56
C LEU A 136 -39.27 4.55 11.87
N ASP A 137 -39.08 5.67 12.55
CA ASP A 137 -39.89 6.09 13.69
C ASP A 137 -40.28 7.58 13.52
N SER A 138 -41.19 8.07 14.37
CA SER A 138 -41.63 9.46 14.33
C SER A 138 -40.51 10.47 14.61
N ALA A 139 -39.41 10.04 15.21
CA ALA A 139 -38.24 10.86 15.53
C ALA A 139 -37.13 10.80 14.45
N ASN A 140 -37.21 9.87 13.50
CA ASN A 140 -36.19 9.59 12.49
C ASN A 140 -36.82 9.33 11.10
N PRO A 141 -37.40 10.38 10.47
CA PRO A 141 -37.94 10.28 9.12
C PRO A 141 -36.82 10.14 8.07
N LEU A 142 -37.21 9.68 6.87
CA LEU A 142 -36.37 9.68 5.68
C LEU A 142 -35.84 11.10 5.38
N ARG A 143 -34.52 11.26 5.41
CA ARG A 143 -33.86 12.54 5.12
C ARG A 143 -33.75 12.77 3.62
N LYS A 144 -34.79 13.38 3.04
CA LYS A 144 -34.84 13.75 1.61
C LYS A 144 -34.27 15.14 1.41
N GLN A 145 -33.62 15.36 0.27
CA GLN A 145 -33.12 16.68 -0.13
C GLN A 145 -33.81 17.15 -1.41
N ASP A 146 -34.49 18.30 -1.34
CA ASP A 146 -35.18 18.94 -2.46
C ASP A 146 -34.27 19.93 -3.22
N ALA A 147 -33.01 19.56 -3.45
CA ALA A 147 -32.08 20.37 -4.24
C ALA A 147 -32.04 19.84 -5.68
N ASP A 148 -31.97 20.73 -6.68
CA ASP A 148 -31.82 20.39 -8.11
C ASP A 148 -30.51 19.62 -8.32
N PRO A 149 -30.54 18.27 -8.32
CA PRO A 149 -29.36 17.47 -8.08
C PRO A 149 -28.57 17.23 -9.37
N GLU A 150 -29.18 17.44 -10.54
CA GLU A 150 -28.58 17.28 -11.87
C GLU A 150 -27.41 18.27 -12.11
N LYS A 151 -27.38 19.42 -11.42
CA LYS A 151 -26.32 20.43 -11.60
C LYS A 151 -25.09 20.24 -10.71
N ARG A 152 -25.18 19.44 -9.65
CA ARG A 152 -24.10 19.30 -8.64
C ARG A 152 -23.60 17.88 -8.43
N HIS A 153 -24.34 16.86 -8.87
CA HIS A 153 -23.99 15.46 -8.65
C HIS A 153 -23.67 14.75 -9.96
N LYS A 154 -22.62 13.92 -9.95
CA LYS A 154 -22.42 12.95 -11.02
C LYS A 154 -23.31 11.73 -10.73
N THR A 155 -24.31 11.51 -11.59
CA THR A 155 -25.23 10.36 -11.45
C THR A 155 -24.59 9.07 -11.95
N ILE A 156 -24.56 8.05 -11.10
CA ILE A 156 -24.17 6.69 -11.49
C ILE A 156 -25.40 5.97 -12.05
N ARG A 157 -25.26 5.31 -13.20
CA ARG A 157 -26.38 4.58 -13.81
C ARG A 157 -26.59 3.26 -13.07
N ALA A 158 -27.84 2.95 -12.74
CA ALA A 158 -28.20 1.66 -12.17
C ALA A 158 -27.93 0.52 -13.18
N ASN A 159 -27.59 -0.65 -12.68
CA ASN A 159 -27.46 -1.85 -13.49
C ASN A 159 -28.80 -2.59 -13.51
N HIS A 160 -29.43 -2.68 -14.68
CA HIS A 160 -30.74 -3.32 -14.86
C HIS A 160 -30.81 -4.77 -14.35
N LYS A 161 -29.68 -5.47 -14.28
CA LYS A 161 -29.60 -6.84 -13.74
C LYS A 161 -30.03 -6.93 -12.26
N TYR A 162 -29.76 -5.90 -11.47
CA TYR A 162 -30.01 -5.91 -10.02
C TYR A 162 -31.24 -5.10 -9.61
N LEU A 163 -31.99 -4.55 -10.58
CA LEU A 163 -33.18 -3.76 -10.28
C LEU A 163 -34.29 -4.60 -9.60
N ASN A 164 -34.37 -5.90 -9.92
CA ASN A 164 -35.50 -6.77 -9.56
C ASN A 164 -35.12 -7.95 -8.65
N ASP A 165 -33.94 -7.94 -8.03
CA ASP A 165 -33.52 -9.01 -7.13
C ASP A 165 -33.86 -8.63 -5.68
N PRO A 166 -34.86 -9.25 -5.02
CA PRO A 166 -35.25 -8.88 -3.66
C PRO A 166 -34.24 -9.43 -2.63
N PRO A 167 -33.94 -8.68 -1.55
CA PRO A 167 -33.08 -9.16 -0.48
C PRO A 167 -33.77 -10.27 0.32
N THR A 168 -32.97 -11.13 0.95
CA THR A 168 -33.49 -12.23 1.77
C THR A 168 -33.52 -11.88 3.27
N PRO A 169 -34.35 -12.56 4.08
CA PRO A 169 -34.31 -12.42 5.55
C PRO A 169 -32.93 -12.65 6.16
N ARG A 170 -32.09 -13.49 5.53
CA ARG A 170 -30.69 -13.70 5.96
C ARG A 170 -29.83 -12.44 5.78
N ASP A 171 -30.06 -11.69 4.71
CA ASP A 171 -29.33 -10.45 4.44
C ASP A 171 -29.66 -9.38 5.48
N VAL A 172 -30.93 -9.28 5.87
CA VAL A 172 -31.37 -8.38 6.95
C VAL A 172 -30.67 -8.70 8.27
N VAL A 173 -30.60 -9.99 8.65
CA VAL A 173 -29.90 -10.42 9.86
C VAL A 173 -28.40 -10.14 9.76
N ARG A 174 -27.78 -10.37 8.60
CA ARG A 174 -26.36 -10.07 8.34
C ARG A 174 -26.08 -8.57 8.46
N THR A 175 -26.92 -7.71 7.88
CA THR A 175 -26.82 -6.25 7.98
C THR A 175 -27.01 -5.78 9.42
N SER A 176 -28.00 -6.33 10.13
CA SER A 176 -28.24 -6.03 11.54
C SER A 176 -27.02 -6.40 12.41
N ARG A 177 -26.39 -7.56 12.16
CA ARG A 177 -25.13 -7.95 12.82
C ARG A 177 -23.97 -7.03 12.48
N ALA A 178 -23.81 -6.64 11.22
CA ALA A 178 -22.74 -5.73 10.79
C ALA A 178 -22.90 -4.36 11.46
N MET A 179 -24.12 -3.84 11.51
CA MET A 179 -24.47 -2.60 12.20
C MET A 179 -24.29 -2.71 13.72
N MET A 180 -24.64 -3.85 14.32
CA MET A 180 -24.40 -4.12 15.75
C MET A 180 -22.91 -4.16 16.08
N LYS A 181 -22.08 -4.87 15.30
CA LYS A 181 -20.62 -4.88 15.47
C LYS A 181 -20.04 -3.46 15.42
N ARG A 182 -20.56 -2.62 14.53
CA ARG A 182 -20.16 -1.21 14.39
C ARG A 182 -20.64 -0.33 15.55
N ARG A 183 -21.85 -0.57 16.07
CA ARG A 183 -22.43 0.15 17.23
C ARG A 183 -21.88 -0.30 18.58
N PHE A 184 -21.33 -1.52 18.67
CA PHE A 184 -20.77 -2.07 19.91
C PHE A 184 -19.57 -1.26 20.43
N ALA A 185 -18.83 -0.59 19.53
CA ALA A 185 -17.78 0.37 19.87
C ALA A 185 -18.30 1.59 20.68
N PHE A 186 -19.62 1.82 20.71
CA PHE A 186 -20.29 2.91 21.43
C PHE A 186 -21.23 2.42 22.55
N GLY A 187 -21.09 1.17 23.02
CA GLY A 187 -21.74 0.67 24.24
C GLY A 187 -23.25 0.38 24.17
N LYS A 188 -23.89 0.43 22.98
CA LYS A 188 -25.34 0.14 22.84
C LYS A 188 -25.59 -1.33 22.49
N LYS A 189 -26.29 -2.07 23.37
CA LYS A 189 -26.86 -3.39 23.06
C LYS A 189 -28.10 -3.22 22.19
N SER A 190 -28.14 -3.87 21.03
CA SER A 190 -29.30 -3.93 20.14
C SER A 190 -29.74 -5.38 19.92
N TYR A 191 -31.04 -5.63 19.83
CA TYR A 191 -31.61 -6.97 19.63
C TYR A 191 -31.35 -7.45 18.19
N LEU A 192 -30.97 -8.72 18.02
CA LEU A 192 -30.84 -9.35 16.72
C LEU A 192 -32.12 -10.13 16.40
N PRO A 193 -32.84 -9.78 15.31
CA PRO A 193 -34.06 -10.48 14.94
C PRO A 193 -33.77 -11.92 14.50
N LYS A 194 -34.67 -12.87 14.82
CA LYS A 194 -34.62 -14.21 14.24
C LYS A 194 -35.10 -14.16 12.78
N ILE A 195 -34.56 -15.02 11.93
CA ILE A 195 -34.88 -15.06 10.47
C ILE A 195 -36.39 -15.14 10.21
N GLN A 196 -37.12 -15.93 11.02
CA GLN A 196 -38.56 -16.13 10.89
C GLN A 196 -39.40 -14.88 11.26
N GLN A 197 -38.81 -13.89 11.91
CA GLN A 197 -39.48 -12.67 12.38
C GLN A 197 -39.27 -11.48 11.42
N VAL A 198 -38.65 -11.73 10.26
CA VAL A 198 -38.31 -10.70 9.27
C VAL A 198 -39.21 -10.86 8.05
N THR A 199 -40.00 -9.85 7.76
CA THR A 199 -40.82 -9.77 6.54
C THR A 199 -40.28 -8.65 5.65
N ILE A 200 -40.16 -8.91 4.35
CA ILE A 200 -39.61 -7.95 3.37
C ILE A 200 -40.68 -7.66 2.31
N ALA A 201 -40.94 -6.38 2.05
CA ALA A 201 -41.83 -5.96 0.97
C ALA A 201 -41.22 -6.34 -0.39
N ARG A 202 -42.08 -6.78 -1.32
CA ARG A 202 -41.64 -7.24 -2.66
C ARG A 202 -41.15 -6.08 -3.53
N ASP A 203 -41.79 -4.92 -3.40
CA ASP A 203 -41.51 -3.76 -4.24
C ASP A 203 -40.40 -2.89 -3.63
N ALA A 204 -39.42 -2.54 -4.47
CA ALA A 204 -38.34 -1.64 -4.12
C ALA A 204 -38.72 -0.18 -4.40
N GLU A 205 -38.41 0.72 -3.46
CA GLU A 205 -38.44 2.15 -3.72
C GLU A 205 -37.07 2.60 -4.25
N GLN A 206 -37.05 3.24 -5.43
CA GLN A 206 -35.81 3.74 -6.02
C GLN A 206 -35.43 5.11 -5.48
N TYR A 207 -34.19 5.21 -4.98
CA TYR A 207 -33.60 6.43 -4.45
C TYR A 207 -32.17 6.61 -4.96
N HIS A 208 -31.62 7.81 -4.78
CA HIS A 208 -30.19 8.07 -4.91
C HIS A 208 -29.63 8.48 -3.55
N LEU A 209 -28.48 7.95 -3.16
CA LEU A 209 -27.74 8.42 -1.98
C LEU A 209 -26.77 9.53 -2.40
N ASP A 210 -26.71 10.62 -1.63
CA ASP A 210 -25.63 11.59 -1.77
C ASP A 210 -24.33 11.00 -1.18
N CYS A 211 -23.34 10.78 -2.05
CA CYS A 211 -22.06 10.18 -1.69
C CYS A 211 -20.93 11.15 -2.04
N PRO A 212 -20.36 11.87 -1.07
CA PRO A 212 -19.18 12.70 -1.28
C PRO A 212 -17.97 11.89 -1.77
N ILE A 213 -17.27 12.40 -2.77
CA ILE A 213 -16.04 11.83 -3.34
C ILE A 213 -14.94 12.89 -3.41
N ALA A 214 -13.73 12.52 -3.01
CA ALA A 214 -12.57 13.40 -3.08
C ALA A 214 -11.30 12.61 -3.44
N ILE A 215 -10.30 13.30 -3.97
CA ILE A 215 -8.98 12.72 -4.27
C ILE A 215 -8.03 13.07 -3.11
N GLN A 216 -7.38 12.07 -2.51
CA GLN A 216 -6.47 12.26 -1.38
C GLN A 216 -5.08 12.69 -1.85
N LYS A 217 -4.46 13.62 -1.09
CA LYS A 217 -3.07 14.06 -1.37
C LYS A 217 -2.03 12.97 -1.15
N SER A 218 -2.30 12.01 -0.26
CA SER A 218 -1.35 10.96 0.13
C SER A 218 -1.09 9.91 -0.94
N ASP A 219 -2.11 9.54 -1.73
CA ASP A 219 -2.03 8.44 -2.71
C ASP A 219 -2.50 8.85 -4.12
N GLY A 220 -3.01 10.08 -4.28
CA GLY A 220 -3.60 10.56 -5.54
C GLY A 220 -4.83 9.77 -5.99
N GLU A 221 -5.47 9.02 -5.09
CA GLU A 221 -6.62 8.17 -5.40
C GLU A 221 -7.93 8.76 -4.86
N PHE A 222 -9.04 8.41 -5.52
CA PHE A 222 -10.34 8.81 -5.02
C PHE A 222 -10.76 7.98 -3.79
N ARG A 223 -11.45 8.65 -2.86
CA ARG A 223 -12.13 8.05 -1.71
C ARG A 223 -13.58 8.50 -1.68
N ILE A 224 -14.46 7.58 -1.30
CA ILE A 224 -15.90 7.86 -1.20
C ILE A 224 -16.30 7.80 0.27
N ALA A 225 -16.91 8.87 0.78
CA ALA A 225 -17.43 8.89 2.14
C ALA A 225 -18.61 7.91 2.27
N ASP A 226 -18.71 7.21 3.39
CA ASP A 226 -19.91 6.42 3.71
C ASP A 226 -21.09 7.37 3.92
N PRO A 227 -22.14 7.31 3.08
CA PRO A 227 -23.29 8.22 3.18
C PRO A 227 -23.98 8.14 4.54
N PHE A 228 -23.78 7.06 5.30
CA PHE A 228 -24.38 6.87 6.62
C PHE A 228 -23.47 7.29 7.80
N GLY A 229 -22.30 7.86 7.54
CA GLY A 229 -21.48 8.54 8.55
C GLY A 229 -20.28 7.78 9.13
N ASN A 230 -19.88 6.64 8.58
CA ASN A 230 -18.83 5.78 9.17
C ASN A 230 -17.45 5.88 8.47
N GLY A 231 -17.01 7.07 8.11
CA GLY A 231 -15.72 7.24 7.43
C GLY A 231 -15.83 6.99 5.92
N TYR A 232 -14.99 6.09 5.38
CA TYR A 232 -14.97 5.74 3.96
C TYR A 232 -15.78 4.47 3.65
N SER A 233 -16.40 4.42 2.46
CA SER A 233 -17.17 3.28 1.99
C SER A 233 -16.38 2.43 1.00
N LEU A 234 -15.74 1.37 1.50
CA LEU A 234 -15.05 0.38 0.67
C LEU A 234 -15.97 -0.32 -0.35
N LEU A 235 -17.27 -0.45 -0.01
CA LEU A 235 -18.27 -1.01 -0.92
C LEU A 235 -18.42 -0.11 -2.15
N LEU A 236 -18.68 1.17 -1.93
CA LEU A 236 -18.83 2.16 -3.00
C LEU A 236 -17.54 2.32 -3.81
N GLU A 237 -16.38 2.35 -3.16
CA GLU A 237 -15.08 2.40 -3.84
C GLU A 237 -14.88 1.19 -4.75
N SER A 238 -15.15 -0.03 -4.27
CA SER A 238 -15.05 -1.25 -5.09
C SER A 238 -16.04 -1.25 -6.26
N SER A 239 -17.26 -0.78 -6.03
CA SER A 239 -18.30 -0.68 -7.07
C SER A 239 -17.93 0.37 -8.11
N LEU A 240 -17.40 1.53 -7.70
CA LEU A 240 -16.99 2.59 -8.62
C LEU A 240 -15.77 2.15 -9.45
N ARG A 241 -14.79 1.47 -8.85
CA ARG A 241 -13.67 0.88 -9.60
C ARG A 241 -14.18 -0.04 -10.69
N GLN A 242 -15.07 -0.98 -10.36
CA GLN A 242 -15.68 -1.87 -11.34
C GLN A 242 -16.50 -1.11 -12.42
N ALA A 243 -17.14 0.01 -12.06
CA ALA A 243 -17.85 0.84 -13.02
C ALA A 243 -16.91 1.54 -14.01
N LEU A 244 -15.75 2.02 -13.54
CA LEU A 244 -14.73 2.68 -14.37
C LEU A 244 -14.11 1.72 -15.39
N GLU A 245 -14.05 0.42 -15.08
CA GLU A 245 -13.54 -0.61 -16.00
C GLU A 245 -14.46 -0.85 -17.20
N ASN A 246 -15.76 -0.68 -17.02
CA ASN A 246 -16.79 -1.05 -18.01
C ASN A 246 -17.46 0.14 -18.69
N ASN A 247 -17.21 1.38 -18.24
CA ASN A 247 -17.91 2.57 -18.70
C ASN A 247 -16.96 3.71 -19.09
N GLU A 248 -16.74 3.85 -20.40
CA GLU A 248 -15.86 4.87 -20.98
C GLU A 248 -16.28 6.31 -20.63
N ASN A 249 -17.57 6.58 -20.52
CA ASN A 249 -18.05 7.93 -20.15
C ASN A 249 -17.74 8.28 -18.68
N LEU A 250 -17.70 7.26 -17.81
CA LEU A 250 -17.38 7.44 -16.40
C LEU A 250 -15.87 7.57 -16.20
N SER A 251 -15.08 6.77 -16.92
CA SER A 251 -13.62 6.88 -16.92
C SER A 251 -13.16 8.22 -17.48
N ALA A 252 -13.72 8.67 -18.61
CA ALA A 252 -13.43 9.99 -19.18
C ALA A 252 -13.79 11.13 -18.22
N TRP A 253 -14.93 11.01 -17.51
CA TRP A 253 -15.30 11.99 -16.49
C TRP A 253 -14.30 12.07 -15.33
N LEU A 254 -13.83 10.92 -14.82
CA LEU A 254 -12.84 10.90 -13.74
C LEU A 254 -11.49 11.44 -14.21
N LEU A 255 -11.06 11.10 -15.43
CA LEU A 255 -9.82 11.63 -16.00
C LEU A 255 -9.88 13.14 -16.20
N ASN A 256 -11.00 13.67 -16.72
CA ASN A 256 -11.18 15.11 -16.86
C ASN A 256 -11.20 15.80 -15.50
N TRP A 257 -11.84 15.21 -14.49
CA TRP A 257 -11.78 15.74 -13.13
C TRP A 257 -10.33 15.78 -12.60
N ARG A 258 -9.54 14.73 -12.81
CA ARG A 258 -8.14 14.71 -12.39
C ARG A 258 -7.33 15.80 -13.09
N LYS A 259 -7.52 15.99 -14.41
CA LYS A 259 -6.92 17.09 -15.18
C LYS A 259 -7.33 18.47 -14.69
N ASP A 260 -8.59 18.67 -14.29
CA ASP A 260 -9.05 19.94 -13.70
C ASP A 260 -8.34 20.28 -12.37
N LEU A 261 -7.80 19.27 -11.69
CA LEU A 261 -7.09 19.42 -10.43
C LEU A 261 -5.57 19.57 -10.61
N GLU A 262 -5.03 19.26 -11.78
CA GLU A 262 -3.62 19.50 -12.09
C GLU A 262 -3.34 21.01 -12.04
N GLY A 263 -2.36 21.42 -11.25
CA GLY A 263 -1.98 22.82 -11.11
C GLY A 263 -1.46 23.42 -12.43
N PRO A 264 -1.39 24.76 -12.57
CA PRO A 264 -0.80 25.39 -13.75
C PRO A 264 0.64 24.90 -13.97
N ALA A 265 1.00 24.71 -15.24
CA ALA A 265 2.33 24.25 -15.67
C ALA A 265 3.44 25.01 -14.93
N ARG A 266 4.21 24.27 -14.12
CA ARG A 266 5.16 24.87 -13.18
C ARG A 266 6.39 25.38 -13.90
N GLN A 267 6.61 26.69 -13.88
CA GLN A 267 7.96 27.26 -14.03
C GLN A 267 8.67 27.17 -12.68
N ARG A 268 9.24 26.01 -12.35
CA ARG A 268 10.10 25.89 -11.16
C ARG A 268 11.42 26.59 -11.44
N THR A 269 11.68 27.66 -10.70
CA THR A 269 12.98 28.31 -10.65
C THR A 269 13.93 27.41 -9.88
N GLU A 270 14.93 26.86 -10.59
CA GLU A 270 16.02 26.07 -10.03
C GLU A 270 16.85 26.95 -9.09
N THR A 271 16.50 26.96 -7.81
CA THR A 271 17.35 27.51 -6.75
C THR A 271 17.88 26.34 -5.94
N THR A 272 18.72 25.52 -6.57
CA THR A 272 19.55 24.55 -5.86
C THR A 272 20.50 25.35 -4.97
N THR A 273 20.26 25.31 -3.66
CA THR A 273 21.23 25.73 -2.66
C THR A 273 22.41 24.78 -2.79
N LYS A 274 23.53 25.26 -3.35
CA LYS A 274 24.75 24.46 -3.49
C LYS A 274 25.29 24.15 -2.10
N GLU A 275 25.38 22.87 -1.77
CA GLU A 275 26.03 22.37 -0.56
C GLU A 275 27.53 22.69 -0.57
N SER A 276 28.17 22.74 0.59
CA SER A 276 29.60 23.08 0.67
C SER A 276 30.51 22.09 -0.07
N TYR A 277 30.09 20.83 -0.20
CA TYR A 277 30.78 19.81 -0.98
C TYR A 277 30.60 19.98 -2.51
N ASP A 278 29.61 20.76 -2.97
CA ASP A 278 29.26 20.97 -4.38
C ASP A 278 30.12 22.10 -5.00
N ASN A 279 31.40 21.79 -5.23
CA ASN A 279 32.38 22.71 -5.81
C ASN A 279 33.14 22.06 -6.97
N ASP A 280 33.69 22.89 -7.87
CA ASP A 280 34.35 22.43 -9.11
C ASP A 280 35.54 21.49 -8.83
N THR A 281 36.24 21.68 -7.71
CA THR A 281 37.35 20.82 -7.30
C THR A 281 36.88 19.40 -7.00
N ASN A 282 35.81 19.26 -6.21
CA ASN A 282 35.22 17.96 -5.90
C ASN A 282 34.59 17.32 -7.15
N TRP A 283 34.04 18.11 -8.09
CA TRP A 283 33.56 17.59 -9.39
C TRP A 283 34.68 17.04 -10.26
N GLY A 284 35.87 17.64 -10.23
CA GLY A 284 37.05 17.10 -10.91
C GLY A 284 37.58 15.81 -10.27
N CYS A 285 37.54 15.71 -8.95
CA CYS A 285 38.13 14.58 -8.21
C CYS A 285 37.16 13.40 -8.01
N TYR A 286 35.88 13.67 -7.74
CA TYR A 286 34.90 12.67 -7.29
C TYR A 286 33.55 12.76 -8.03
N PRO A 287 33.54 12.76 -9.37
CA PRO A 287 32.33 13.02 -10.16
C PRO A 287 31.19 12.03 -9.89
N GLU A 288 31.49 10.74 -9.74
CA GLU A 288 30.45 9.72 -9.54
C GLU A 288 29.88 9.72 -8.11
N LEU A 289 30.68 10.15 -7.13
CA LEU A 289 30.22 10.36 -5.76
C LEU A 289 29.23 11.54 -5.71
N LEU A 290 29.60 12.68 -6.30
CA LEU A 290 28.74 13.87 -6.27
C LEU A 290 27.39 13.64 -6.95
N LYS A 291 27.36 12.94 -8.08
CA LYS A 291 26.11 12.53 -8.74
C LYS A 291 25.19 11.74 -7.82
N ASN A 292 25.74 10.87 -6.96
CA ASN A 292 24.97 10.08 -6.00
C ASN A 292 24.64 10.85 -4.70
N LEU A 293 25.38 11.92 -4.39
CA LEU A 293 25.08 12.82 -3.29
C LEU A 293 23.97 13.82 -3.65
N LEU A 294 23.73 14.10 -4.93
CA LEU A 294 22.59 14.91 -5.34
C LEU A 294 21.29 14.09 -5.21
N PRO A 295 20.28 14.54 -4.44
CA PRO A 295 18.99 13.87 -4.42
C PRO A 295 18.39 13.91 -5.82
N ILE A 296 17.64 12.87 -6.18
CA ILE A 296 16.90 12.83 -7.44
C ILE A 296 15.97 14.04 -7.49
N ARG A 297 15.89 14.65 -8.67
CA ARG A 297 15.01 15.78 -8.91
C ARG A 297 13.60 15.42 -8.47
N GLY A 298 13.05 16.25 -7.59
CA GLY A 298 11.72 16.08 -7.05
C GLY A 298 11.61 15.23 -5.78
N SER A 299 12.73 14.69 -5.28
CA SER A 299 12.78 14.00 -4.00
C SER A 299 13.39 14.88 -2.91
N ARG A 300 12.85 14.80 -1.68
CA ARG A 300 13.37 15.53 -0.52
C ARG A 300 14.58 14.86 0.11
N TYR A 301 14.71 13.54 -0.04
CA TYR A 301 15.76 12.73 0.58
C TYR A 301 16.38 11.77 -0.43
N ARG A 302 17.66 11.43 -0.23
CA ARG A 302 18.33 10.44 -1.08
C ARG A 302 17.71 9.07 -0.90
N ALA A 303 17.46 8.37 -2.00
CA ALA A 303 16.97 7.00 -1.96
C ALA A 303 18.02 6.06 -1.34
N ILE A 304 17.60 4.92 -0.81
CA ILE A 304 18.52 3.92 -0.22
C ILE A 304 19.66 3.55 -1.18
N GLY A 305 19.34 3.47 -2.49
CA GLY A 305 20.29 3.15 -3.54
C GLY A 305 21.36 4.21 -3.71
N GLN A 306 20.97 5.49 -3.69
CA GLN A 306 21.91 6.63 -3.79
C GLN A 306 22.83 6.71 -2.57
N ILE A 307 22.27 6.51 -1.37
CA ILE A 307 23.04 6.48 -0.11
C ILE A 307 24.08 5.35 -0.15
N TYR A 308 23.68 4.16 -0.60
CA TYR A 308 24.58 3.01 -0.72
C TYR A 308 25.65 3.21 -1.81
N ALA A 309 25.26 3.76 -2.95
CA ALA A 309 26.18 4.10 -4.04
C ALA A 309 27.21 5.14 -3.61
N ALA A 310 26.81 6.18 -2.86
CA ALA A 310 27.72 7.18 -2.33
C ALA A 310 28.78 6.56 -1.42
N LEU A 311 28.42 5.59 -0.58
CA LEU A 311 29.39 4.84 0.22
C LEU A 311 30.39 4.09 -0.66
N GLU A 312 29.92 3.35 -1.67
CA GLU A 312 30.80 2.62 -2.59
C GLU A 312 31.79 3.53 -3.30
N TRP A 313 31.33 4.67 -3.82
CA TRP A 313 32.19 5.64 -4.48
C TRP A 313 33.18 6.29 -3.52
N ALA A 314 32.78 6.59 -2.29
CA ALA A 314 33.70 7.10 -1.27
C ALA A 314 34.82 6.10 -0.94
N PHE A 315 34.49 4.80 -0.80
CA PHE A 315 35.48 3.75 -0.64
C PHE A 315 36.38 3.61 -1.89
N PHE A 316 35.81 3.68 -3.09
CA PHE A 316 36.55 3.61 -4.34
C PHE A 316 37.59 4.73 -4.43
N TYR A 317 37.17 5.99 -4.21
CA TYR A 317 38.07 7.14 -4.28
C TYR A 317 39.10 7.14 -3.15
N SER A 318 38.73 6.72 -1.93
CA SER A 318 39.68 6.53 -0.82
C SER A 318 40.78 5.51 -1.16
N CYS A 319 40.42 4.42 -1.85
CA CYS A 319 41.41 3.48 -2.36
C CYS A 319 42.29 4.11 -3.43
N TYR A 320 41.72 4.93 -4.33
CA TYR A 320 42.41 5.52 -5.47
C TYR A 320 43.40 6.64 -5.09
N GLU A 321 43.12 7.39 -4.03
CA GLU A 321 44.06 8.35 -3.43
C GLU A 321 45.31 7.67 -2.85
N ARG A 322 45.25 6.36 -2.61
CA ARG A 322 46.31 5.57 -1.99
C ARG A 322 46.86 4.52 -2.94
N SER A 323 48.02 3.96 -2.62
CA SER A 323 48.68 2.99 -3.50
C SER A 323 48.04 1.60 -3.41
N TYR A 324 47.00 1.33 -4.20
CA TYR A 324 46.29 0.05 -4.23
C TYR A 324 47.02 -1.07 -5.03
N ASN A 325 48.03 -0.72 -5.84
CA ASN A 325 48.72 -1.65 -6.74
C ASN A 325 49.32 -2.88 -6.05
N LYS A 326 49.88 -2.71 -4.83
CA LYS A 326 50.46 -3.81 -4.06
C LYS A 326 49.39 -4.80 -3.58
N VAL A 327 48.21 -4.28 -3.21
CA VAL A 327 47.08 -5.07 -2.75
C VAL A 327 46.48 -5.88 -3.89
N ILE A 328 46.28 -5.27 -5.07
CA ILE A 328 45.74 -5.98 -6.24
C ILE A 328 46.65 -7.14 -6.66
N ARG A 329 47.96 -6.90 -6.81
CA ARG A 329 48.92 -7.96 -7.14
C ARG A 329 48.91 -9.10 -6.12
N SER A 330 48.73 -8.77 -4.85
CA SER A 330 48.64 -9.78 -3.80
C SER A 330 47.36 -10.61 -3.89
N LEU A 331 46.23 -10.00 -4.25
CA LEU A 331 44.96 -10.71 -4.44
C LEU A 331 44.94 -11.59 -5.71
N GLU A 332 45.64 -11.18 -6.77
CA GLU A 332 45.79 -11.96 -8.02
C GLU A 332 46.61 -13.24 -7.83
N LEU A 333 47.56 -13.22 -6.89
CA LEU A 333 48.45 -14.36 -6.60
C LEU A 333 47.86 -15.35 -5.58
N GLU A 334 46.77 -15.00 -4.90
CA GLU A 334 46.14 -15.80 -3.85
C GLU A 334 44.95 -16.62 -4.36
N THR A 335 44.68 -17.76 -3.71
CA THR A 335 43.48 -18.56 -4.00
C THR A 335 42.23 -17.92 -3.39
N GLN A 336 41.07 -18.13 -4.00
CA GLN A 336 39.81 -17.55 -3.53
C GLN A 336 39.44 -18.01 -2.10
N GLU A 337 39.84 -19.21 -1.68
CA GLU A 337 39.57 -19.68 -0.31
C GLU A 337 40.38 -18.93 0.76
N ASP A 338 41.55 -18.42 0.39
CA ASP A 338 42.45 -17.70 1.31
C ASP A 338 42.06 -16.22 1.46
N HIS A 339 41.41 -15.63 0.46
CA HIS A 339 40.91 -14.25 0.50
C HIS A 339 40.01 -14.01 1.72
N SER A 340 39.03 -14.89 1.95
CA SER A 340 38.07 -14.73 3.05
C SER A 340 38.70 -14.87 4.44
N LYS A 341 39.81 -15.62 4.57
CA LYS A 341 40.56 -15.75 5.84
C LYS A 341 41.40 -14.50 6.07
N ARG A 342 42.10 -14.05 5.04
CA ARG A 342 42.95 -12.85 5.09
C ARG A 342 42.16 -11.60 5.40
N LEU A 343 41.00 -11.42 4.79
CA LEU A 343 40.12 -10.28 5.04
C LEU A 343 39.61 -10.24 6.49
N ARG A 344 39.33 -11.41 7.08
CA ARG A 344 38.98 -11.51 8.50
C ARG A 344 40.14 -11.11 9.42
N ALA A 345 41.36 -11.52 9.09
CA ALA A 345 42.56 -11.10 9.83
C ALA A 345 42.79 -9.59 9.70
N ALA A 346 42.72 -9.05 8.48
CA ALA A 346 42.88 -7.62 8.22
C ALA A 346 41.84 -6.78 8.95
N ALA A 347 40.56 -7.16 8.92
CA ALA A 347 39.50 -6.46 9.64
C ALA A 347 39.75 -6.42 11.16
N LYS A 348 40.25 -7.53 11.73
CA LYS A 348 40.60 -7.61 13.15
C LYS A 348 41.79 -6.72 13.51
N GLU A 349 42.82 -6.69 12.66
CA GLU A 349 44.03 -5.85 12.86
C GLU A 349 43.77 -4.35 12.66
N VAL A 350 42.76 -4.00 11.86
CA VAL A 350 42.30 -2.61 11.68
C VAL A 350 41.46 -2.15 12.87
N GLY A 351 40.81 -3.05 13.62
CA GLY A 351 40.08 -2.75 14.85
C GLY A 351 38.58 -3.06 14.83
N PHE A 352 38.06 -3.72 13.79
CA PHE A 352 36.63 -4.04 13.68
C PHE A 352 36.23 -5.33 14.41
N ASN A 353 34.98 -5.35 14.90
CA ASN A 353 34.43 -6.47 15.67
C ASN A 353 34.16 -7.74 14.83
N GLN A 354 34.30 -8.91 15.48
CA GLN A 354 34.43 -10.23 14.86
C GLN A 354 33.11 -10.89 14.38
N LYS A 355 31.95 -10.22 14.47
CA LYS A 355 30.64 -10.77 14.03
C LYS A 355 30.46 -10.81 12.49
N LEU A 356 31.57 -10.93 11.75
CA LEU A 356 31.65 -10.82 10.29
C LEU A 356 31.49 -12.22 9.67
N ARG A 357 30.26 -12.63 9.36
CA ARG A 357 30.03 -13.98 8.82
C ARG A 357 30.46 -14.17 7.36
N ASP A 358 30.48 -13.13 6.51
CA ASP A 358 30.44 -13.38 5.06
C ASP A 358 31.33 -12.43 4.20
N PHE A 359 32.64 -12.33 4.47
CA PHE A 359 33.54 -11.79 3.43
C PHE A 359 33.59 -12.75 2.25
N ARG A 360 33.01 -12.35 1.12
CA ARG A 360 33.04 -13.12 -0.12
C ARG A 360 34.39 -12.92 -0.83
N PRO A 361 34.95 -13.95 -1.44
CA PRO A 361 36.15 -13.81 -2.25
C PRO A 361 35.89 -12.89 -3.44
N VAL A 362 36.90 -12.10 -3.79
CA VAL A 362 36.82 -11.19 -4.94
C VAL A 362 37.24 -11.95 -6.19
N SER A 363 36.32 -12.11 -7.14
CA SER A 363 36.64 -12.81 -8.38
C SER A 363 37.54 -11.97 -9.30
N PRO A 364 38.34 -12.60 -10.19
CA PRO A 364 39.18 -11.88 -11.15
C PRO A 364 38.39 -10.88 -12.02
N GLY A 365 37.16 -11.23 -12.39
CA GLY A 365 36.26 -10.33 -13.12
C GLY A 365 35.89 -9.07 -12.33
N LYS A 366 35.68 -9.18 -11.02
CA LYS A 366 35.41 -8.04 -10.13
C LYS A 366 36.64 -7.15 -9.94
N LEU A 367 37.83 -7.74 -9.84
CA LEU A 367 39.09 -6.98 -9.81
C LEU A 367 39.30 -6.19 -11.11
N LYS A 368 39.06 -6.83 -12.26
CA LYS A 368 39.12 -6.15 -13.56
C LYS A 368 38.07 -5.03 -13.66
N ALA A 369 36.87 -5.24 -13.12
CA ALA A 369 35.84 -4.20 -13.07
C ALA A 369 36.27 -2.99 -12.21
N PHE A 370 36.92 -3.22 -11.07
CA PHE A 370 37.49 -2.16 -10.24
C PHE A 370 38.54 -1.34 -11.01
N LEU A 371 39.48 -2.02 -11.69
CA LEU A 371 40.50 -1.37 -12.54
C LEU A 371 39.87 -0.57 -13.68
N ASN A 372 38.71 -0.99 -14.17
CA ASN A 372 37.91 -0.27 -15.17
C ASN A 372 36.96 0.79 -14.55
N GLY A 373 37.20 1.19 -13.29
CA GLY A 373 36.48 2.26 -12.60
C GLY A 373 35.12 1.85 -12.01
N SER A 374 34.90 0.58 -11.65
CA SER A 374 33.65 0.14 -11.02
C SER A 374 33.76 0.12 -9.49
N ALA A 375 32.86 0.84 -8.82
CA ALA A 375 32.76 0.87 -7.37
C ALA A 375 31.72 -0.17 -6.88
N GLU A 376 32.12 -1.44 -6.74
CA GLU A 376 31.30 -2.44 -6.05
C GLU A 376 31.78 -2.61 -4.60
N LEU A 377 30.88 -2.48 -3.63
CA LEU A 377 31.23 -2.44 -2.19
C LEU A 377 32.10 -3.63 -1.78
N ASP A 378 31.71 -4.83 -2.20
CA ASP A 378 32.43 -6.06 -1.85
C ASP A 378 33.90 -5.98 -2.27
N THR A 379 34.17 -5.41 -3.45
CA THR A 379 35.53 -5.30 -3.99
C THR A 379 36.29 -4.14 -3.34
N VAL A 380 35.69 -2.94 -3.29
CA VAL A 380 36.36 -1.74 -2.78
C VAL A 380 36.62 -1.84 -1.27
N LEU A 381 35.72 -2.45 -0.50
CA LEU A 381 35.92 -2.68 0.92
C LEU A 381 37.07 -3.66 1.19
N CYS A 382 37.18 -4.73 0.39
CA CYS A 382 38.29 -5.67 0.50
C CYS A 382 39.63 -4.99 0.25
N ILE A 383 39.71 -4.17 -0.80
CA ILE A 383 40.92 -3.41 -1.12
C ILE A 383 41.23 -2.41 0.01
N ALA A 384 40.23 -1.65 0.47
CA ALA A 384 40.42 -0.64 1.52
C ALA A 384 40.89 -1.25 2.85
N LEU A 385 40.35 -2.40 3.25
CA LEU A 385 40.77 -3.12 4.47
C LEU A 385 42.22 -3.58 4.39
N LEU A 386 42.65 -4.09 3.23
CA LEU A 386 44.02 -4.56 3.02
C LEU A 386 45.02 -3.39 2.94
N ILE A 387 44.62 -2.25 2.37
CA ILE A 387 45.42 -1.01 2.43
C ILE A 387 45.55 -0.59 3.90
N ALA A 388 44.43 -0.48 4.62
CA ALA A 388 44.40 -0.07 6.02
C ALA A 388 45.23 -0.99 6.94
N GLN A 389 45.28 -2.29 6.65
CA GLN A 389 46.15 -3.22 7.37
C GLN A 389 47.61 -2.78 7.31
N THR A 390 48.08 -2.34 6.14
CA THR A 390 49.48 -1.95 5.90
C THR A 390 49.77 -0.46 6.11
N ASP A 391 48.74 0.38 6.15
CA ASP A 391 48.85 1.84 6.25
C ASP A 391 48.18 2.34 7.56
N PRO A 392 48.97 2.71 8.57
CA PRO A 392 48.45 3.25 9.83
C PRO A 392 47.70 4.57 9.68
N SER A 393 47.94 5.33 8.61
CA SER A 393 47.29 6.62 8.34
C SER A 393 45.94 6.49 7.61
N HIS A 394 45.48 5.26 7.40
CA HIS A 394 44.27 5.00 6.65
C HIS A 394 43.02 5.41 7.47
N PRO A 395 42.09 6.21 6.90
CA PRO A 395 40.91 6.71 7.63
C PRO A 395 39.99 5.62 8.20
N LEU A 396 40.07 4.40 7.65
CA LEU A 396 39.35 3.25 8.19
C LEU A 396 39.79 2.83 9.60
N ARG A 397 41.03 3.13 10.01
CA ARG A 397 41.48 2.86 11.38
C ARG A 397 40.80 3.81 12.36
N ASP A 398 40.75 5.10 12.03
CA ASP A 398 40.02 6.10 12.82
C ASP A 398 38.52 5.74 12.91
N LEU A 399 37.92 5.31 11.79
CA LEU A 399 36.54 4.81 11.75
C LEU A 399 36.33 3.57 12.63
N ALA A 400 37.30 2.65 12.67
CA ALA A 400 37.23 1.45 13.51
C ALA A 400 37.32 1.79 15.01
N GLU A 401 38.07 2.83 15.38
CA GLU A 401 38.12 3.32 16.76
C GLU A 401 36.80 3.96 17.20
N ILE A 402 36.17 4.73 16.31
CA ILE A 402 34.91 5.44 16.59
C ILE A 402 33.71 4.47 16.58
N ASP A 403 33.68 3.54 15.63
CA ASP A 403 32.60 2.56 15.47
C ASP A 403 33.14 1.16 15.13
N PRO A 404 33.49 0.35 16.15
CA PRO A 404 33.97 -1.02 15.94
C PRO A 404 32.97 -1.95 15.25
N ASP A 405 31.67 -1.63 15.28
CA ASP A 405 30.59 -2.40 14.66
C ASP A 405 30.20 -1.90 13.25
N PHE A 406 30.95 -0.94 12.70
CA PHE A 406 30.71 -0.29 11.40
C PHE A 406 30.42 -1.27 10.26
N LEU A 407 31.26 -2.30 10.13
CA LEU A 407 31.12 -3.31 9.07
C LEU A 407 29.81 -4.09 9.20
N GLY A 408 29.35 -4.35 10.42
CA GLY A 408 28.05 -4.97 10.67
C GLY A 408 26.90 -4.12 10.15
N ARG A 409 26.90 -2.82 10.48
CA ARG A 409 25.90 -1.86 10.00
C ARG A 409 25.89 -1.75 8.48
N LEU A 410 27.07 -1.71 7.86
CA LEU A 410 27.24 -1.65 6.41
C LEU A 410 26.67 -2.90 5.70
N PHE A 411 26.89 -4.10 6.23
CA PHE A 411 26.32 -5.33 5.66
C PHE A 411 24.80 -5.43 5.86
N GLU A 412 24.26 -4.97 6.99
CA GLU A 412 22.82 -4.87 7.17
C GLU A 412 22.19 -3.90 6.17
N PHE A 413 22.88 -2.80 5.91
CA PHE A 413 22.43 -1.81 4.93
C PHE A 413 22.39 -2.39 3.51
N LYS A 414 23.43 -3.12 3.10
CA LYS A 414 23.44 -3.88 1.84
C LYS A 414 22.23 -4.81 1.71
N ARG A 415 21.92 -5.58 2.77
CA ARG A 415 20.76 -6.48 2.79
C ARG A 415 19.44 -5.73 2.60
N LYS A 416 19.27 -4.56 3.25
CA LYS A 416 18.08 -3.70 3.06
C LYS A 416 17.99 -3.22 1.61
N ARG A 417 19.07 -2.67 1.05
CA ARG A 417 19.11 -2.18 -0.33
C ARG A 417 18.80 -3.27 -1.35
N ASP A 418 19.42 -4.45 -1.20
CA ASP A 418 19.19 -5.58 -2.11
C ASP A 418 17.73 -6.06 -2.01
N SER A 419 17.15 -6.12 -0.80
CA SER A 419 15.73 -6.46 -0.65
C SER A 419 14.79 -5.47 -1.34
N GLN A 420 15.10 -4.16 -1.31
CA GLN A 420 14.31 -3.14 -2.01
C GLN A 420 14.47 -3.23 -3.54
N GLY A 421 15.68 -3.51 -4.02
CA GLY A 421 15.96 -3.71 -5.45
C GLY A 421 15.37 -5.00 -6.04
N HIS A 422 15.01 -5.96 -5.19
CA HIS A 422 14.38 -7.24 -5.57
C HIS A 422 12.86 -7.29 -5.31
N GLY A 423 12.24 -6.15 -5.01
CA GLY A 423 10.77 -6.04 -4.95
C GLY A 423 10.13 -6.57 -3.66
N ALA A 424 10.85 -6.61 -2.54
CA ALA A 424 10.20 -6.65 -1.23
C ALA A 424 9.27 -5.43 -1.08
N ILE A 425 8.14 -5.61 -0.36
CA ILE A 425 7.05 -4.62 -0.21
C ILE A 425 7.66 -3.22 -0.10
N TRP A 426 7.44 -2.46 -1.17
CA TRP A 426 7.78 -1.05 -1.21
C TRP A 426 6.76 -0.38 -0.30
N LEU A 427 7.20 0.01 0.90
CA LEU A 427 6.49 1.06 1.59
C LEU A 427 6.88 2.34 0.85
N PRO A 428 5.91 3.20 0.47
CA PRO A 428 6.25 4.50 -0.10
C PRO A 428 7.33 5.13 0.76
N PRO A 429 8.34 5.78 0.18
CA PRO A 429 9.19 6.65 0.95
C PRO A 429 8.25 7.69 1.53
N ASP A 430 7.86 7.44 2.77
CA ASP A 430 7.60 8.50 3.72
C ASP A 430 8.75 9.46 3.47
N ASP A 431 8.43 10.69 3.11
CA ASP A 431 9.36 11.75 2.76
C ASP A 431 10.10 12.13 4.04
N LYS A 432 10.93 11.20 4.52
CA LYS A 432 11.57 11.11 5.81
C LYS A 432 13.02 10.77 5.58
N ARG A 433 13.88 11.53 6.24
CA ARG A 433 15.31 11.30 6.32
C ARG A 433 15.55 9.87 6.80
N LEU A 434 16.21 9.05 5.97
CA LEU A 434 16.61 7.71 6.39
C LEU A 434 17.69 7.84 7.49
N PRO A 435 17.64 7.03 8.56
CA PRO A 435 18.73 6.99 9.55
C PRO A 435 20.11 6.73 8.90
N GLU A 436 20.11 5.96 7.81
CA GLU A 436 21.30 5.64 7.02
C GLU A 436 21.93 6.86 6.32
N GLU A 437 21.21 7.98 6.20
CA GLU A 437 21.75 9.20 5.61
C GLU A 437 22.83 9.84 6.47
N LEU A 438 22.63 9.90 7.80
CA LEU A 438 23.64 10.40 8.73
C LEU A 438 24.87 9.47 8.76
N PHE A 439 24.63 8.16 8.67
CA PHE A 439 25.69 7.17 8.58
C PHE A 439 26.55 7.39 7.31
N MET A 440 25.92 7.63 6.16
CA MET A 440 26.61 7.94 4.92
C MET A 440 27.39 9.24 5.00
N GLN A 441 26.78 10.33 5.47
CA GLN A 441 27.44 11.64 5.58
C GLN A 441 28.72 11.56 6.43
N ASN A 442 28.62 10.95 7.61
CA ASN A 442 29.77 10.75 8.48
C ASN A 442 30.86 9.93 7.78
N THR A 443 30.49 8.79 7.19
CA THR A 443 31.46 7.90 6.53
C THR A 443 32.17 8.61 5.37
N VAL A 444 31.43 9.33 4.52
CA VAL A 444 32.00 10.05 3.37
C VAL A 444 32.95 11.15 3.85
N SER A 445 32.58 11.93 4.88
CA SER A 445 33.46 12.96 5.44
C SER A 445 34.72 12.41 6.10
N TYR A 446 34.66 11.22 6.72
CA TYR A 446 35.85 10.55 7.27
C TYR A 446 36.77 10.02 6.17
N LEU A 447 36.21 9.38 5.14
CA LEU A 447 37.01 8.81 4.06
C LEU A 447 37.61 9.88 3.14
N LEU A 448 36.88 10.96 2.88
CA LEU A 448 37.24 12.04 1.97
C LEU A 448 37.09 13.39 2.67
N ARG A 449 38.19 13.92 3.23
CA ARG A 449 38.18 15.12 4.08
C ARG A 449 37.68 16.40 3.38
N SER A 450 37.68 16.44 2.04
CA SER A 450 37.14 17.57 1.26
C SER A 450 35.60 17.55 1.13
N MET A 451 34.95 16.46 1.56
CA MET A 451 33.49 16.30 1.52
C MET A 451 32.88 16.77 2.84
N VAL A 452 32.50 18.05 2.90
CA VAL A 452 31.85 18.67 4.07
C VAL A 452 30.37 18.87 3.80
N PHE A 453 29.52 18.25 4.64
CA PHE A 453 28.07 18.41 4.58
C PHE A 453 27.63 19.56 5.50
N SER A 454 26.69 20.38 5.04
CA SER A 454 26.09 21.41 5.89
C SER A 454 24.91 20.84 6.70
N ASP A 455 24.61 21.42 7.86
CA ASP A 455 23.41 21.06 8.66
C ASP A 455 22.10 21.55 8.01
N THR A 456 22.20 22.30 6.92
CA THR A 456 21.07 22.88 6.20
C THR A 456 20.37 21.83 5.35
N SER A 457 19.16 21.45 5.75
CA SER A 457 18.31 20.57 4.94
C SER A 457 17.98 21.28 3.61
N PRO A 458 18.09 20.59 2.45
CA PRO A 458 17.68 21.17 1.17
C PRO A 458 16.26 21.73 1.25
N GLN A 459 15.99 22.86 0.57
CA GLN A 459 14.64 23.39 0.47
C GLN A 459 13.73 22.33 -0.15
N ALA A 460 12.84 21.81 0.69
CA ALA A 460 11.95 20.71 0.34
C ALA A 460 10.92 21.16 -0.69
N MET A 461 10.53 20.24 -1.55
CA MET A 461 9.29 20.36 -2.31
C MET A 461 8.11 20.51 -1.33
N SER A 462 7.17 21.39 -1.63
CA SER A 462 5.93 21.51 -0.85
C SER A 462 5.14 20.18 -0.88
N ASP A 463 4.47 19.83 0.23
CA ASP A 463 3.52 18.70 0.29
C ASP A 463 2.51 18.74 -0.87
N ASP A 464 2.07 19.94 -1.23
CA ASP A 464 1.10 20.17 -2.31
C ASP A 464 1.72 19.89 -3.68
N ASP A 465 3.00 20.22 -3.81
CA ASP A 465 3.73 20.01 -5.04
C ASP A 465 3.93 18.52 -5.33
N ALA A 466 4.26 17.75 -4.31
CA ALA A 466 4.42 16.31 -4.37
C ALA A 466 3.09 15.59 -4.66
N ALA A 467 1.99 16.07 -4.06
CA ALA A 467 0.66 15.50 -4.26
C ALA A 467 0.15 15.68 -5.70
N ASP A 468 0.42 16.83 -6.33
CA ASP A 468 0.07 17.08 -7.73
C ASP A 468 0.87 16.18 -8.69
N ILE A 469 2.18 16.02 -8.47
CA ILE A 469 3.03 15.12 -9.30
C ILE A 469 2.54 13.68 -9.19
N LEU A 470 2.15 13.25 -7.99
CA LEU A 470 1.58 11.93 -7.76
C LEU A 470 0.24 11.75 -8.51
N LEU A 471 -0.61 12.78 -8.48
CA LEU A 471 -1.88 12.78 -9.22
C LEU A 471 -1.64 12.71 -10.74
N GLU A 472 -0.72 13.52 -11.26
CA GLU A 472 -0.38 13.55 -12.69
C GLU A 472 0.22 12.21 -13.13
N ALA A 473 1.17 11.65 -12.36
CA ALA A 473 1.77 10.34 -12.64
C ALA A 473 0.73 9.22 -12.70
N ARG A 474 -0.17 9.13 -11.70
CA ARG A 474 -1.24 8.14 -11.69
C ARG A 474 -2.20 8.34 -12.88
N THR A 475 -2.50 9.60 -13.21
CA THR A 475 -3.38 9.95 -14.32
C THR A 475 -2.77 9.57 -15.68
N SER A 476 -1.47 9.79 -15.86
CA SER A 476 -0.69 9.35 -17.03
C SER A 476 -0.79 7.84 -17.26
N ILE A 477 -0.59 7.03 -16.21
CA ILE A 477 -0.65 5.56 -16.31
C ILE A 477 -2.07 5.09 -16.61
N GLN A 478 -3.07 5.67 -15.94
CA GLN A 478 -4.46 5.30 -16.16
C GLN A 478 -4.94 5.67 -17.57
N GLN A 479 -4.39 6.73 -18.18
CA GLN A 479 -4.63 7.04 -19.59
C GLN A 479 -3.95 6.03 -20.53
N GLU A 480 -2.73 5.63 -20.19
CA GLU A 480 -1.96 4.69 -21.01
C GLU A 480 -2.58 3.29 -21.01
N PHE A 481 -2.90 2.73 -19.84
CA PHE A 481 -3.41 1.36 -19.69
C PHE A 481 -4.95 1.28 -19.71
N GLY A 482 -5.65 2.37 -19.39
CA GLY A 482 -7.07 2.32 -19.06
C GLY A 482 -7.32 1.74 -17.65
N PHE A 483 -8.48 2.03 -17.08
CA PHE A 483 -8.82 1.60 -15.71
C PHE A 483 -8.88 0.08 -15.55
N ALA A 484 -9.35 -0.65 -16.56
CA ALA A 484 -9.46 -2.11 -16.53
C ALA A 484 -8.10 -2.80 -16.44
N ALA A 485 -7.17 -2.46 -17.34
CA ALA A 485 -5.84 -3.04 -17.30
C ALA A 485 -5.06 -2.57 -16.07
N PHE A 486 -5.16 -1.29 -15.70
CA PHE A 486 -4.50 -0.75 -14.51
C PHE A 486 -4.96 -1.44 -13.22
N ASN A 487 -6.26 -1.63 -13.01
CA ASN A 487 -6.78 -2.31 -11.82
C ASN A 487 -6.42 -3.81 -11.75
N ARG A 488 -6.15 -4.44 -12.89
CA ARG A 488 -5.66 -5.84 -12.95
C ARG A 488 -4.18 -5.95 -12.55
N LEU A 489 -3.40 -4.87 -12.65
CA LEU A 489 -2.05 -4.83 -12.12
C LEU A 489 -2.09 -4.98 -10.59
N GLY A 490 -1.22 -5.82 -10.04
CA GLY A 490 -1.03 -5.90 -8.60
C GLY A 490 -0.57 -4.55 -8.01
N VAL A 491 -0.88 -4.31 -6.74
CA VAL A 491 -0.56 -3.04 -6.04
C VAL A 491 0.91 -2.66 -6.19
N ASN A 492 1.82 -3.64 -6.02
CA ASN A 492 3.26 -3.42 -6.18
C ASN A 492 3.65 -2.94 -7.59
N ILE A 493 3.00 -3.47 -8.64
CA ILE A 493 3.29 -3.07 -10.02
C ILE A 493 2.76 -1.65 -10.26
N GLN A 494 1.55 -1.35 -9.76
CA GLN A 494 0.99 -0.01 -9.85
C GLN A 494 1.91 1.03 -9.19
N GLU A 495 2.38 0.78 -7.97
CA GLU A 495 3.26 1.68 -7.24
C GLU A 495 4.58 1.92 -8.00
N ARG A 496 5.23 0.85 -8.47
CA ARG A 496 6.48 0.97 -9.25
C ARG A 496 6.32 1.77 -10.54
N LEU A 497 5.21 1.56 -11.26
CA LEU A 497 4.94 2.34 -12.45
C LEU A 497 4.63 3.80 -12.12
N ILE A 498 3.90 4.07 -11.02
CA ILE A 498 3.63 5.44 -10.53
C ILE A 498 4.94 6.15 -10.22
N ASP A 499 5.87 5.54 -9.50
CA ASP A 499 7.16 6.17 -9.20
C ASP A 499 8.01 6.42 -10.45
N ALA A 500 8.02 5.47 -11.39
CA ALA A 500 8.67 5.67 -12.68
C ALA A 500 8.04 6.84 -13.46
N GLU A 501 6.72 7.01 -13.43
CA GLU A 501 6.06 8.14 -14.07
C GLU A 501 6.29 9.47 -13.36
N ARG A 502 6.40 9.48 -12.02
CA ARG A 502 6.79 10.69 -11.28
C ARG A 502 8.16 11.19 -11.75
N PHE A 503 9.13 10.29 -11.88
CA PHE A 503 10.43 10.62 -12.46
C PHE A 503 10.30 11.14 -13.89
N TRP A 504 9.51 10.47 -14.74
CA TRP A 504 9.32 10.88 -16.14
C TRP A 504 8.78 12.31 -16.28
N ILE A 505 7.81 12.70 -15.43
CA ILE A 505 7.21 14.04 -15.43
C ILE A 505 8.26 15.10 -15.10
N GLU A 506 9.12 14.84 -14.12
CA GLU A 506 10.08 15.82 -13.62
C GLU A 506 11.44 15.81 -14.35
N CYS A 507 11.78 14.74 -15.07
CA CYS A 507 13.11 14.55 -15.64
C CYS A 507 13.44 15.55 -16.76
N ASN A 508 14.69 15.98 -16.76
CA ASN A 508 15.37 16.71 -17.81
C ASN A 508 16.39 15.82 -18.54
N ASP A 509 16.96 16.34 -19.62
CA ASP A 509 18.04 15.66 -20.34
C ASP A 509 19.26 15.44 -19.42
N ASN A 510 19.74 14.19 -19.42
CA ASN A 510 20.90 13.72 -18.65
C ASN A 510 20.69 13.59 -17.14
N ASP A 511 19.44 13.67 -16.66
CA ASP A 511 19.12 13.26 -15.30
C ASP A 511 19.45 11.78 -15.09
N ASP A 512 19.82 11.42 -13.85
CA ASP A 512 20.11 10.04 -13.47
C ASP A 512 18.84 9.20 -13.46
N ALA A 513 18.68 8.38 -14.51
CA ALA A 513 17.51 7.54 -14.73
C ALA A 513 17.66 6.13 -14.13
N ILE A 514 18.62 5.90 -13.22
CA ILE A 514 18.87 4.56 -12.68
C ILE A 514 17.67 4.00 -11.90
N ILE A 515 17.03 4.82 -11.05
CA ILE A 515 15.85 4.38 -10.28
C ILE A 515 14.68 4.10 -11.21
N PHE A 516 14.47 4.97 -12.20
CA PHE A 516 13.47 4.76 -13.24
C PHE A 516 13.67 3.42 -13.96
N ALA A 517 14.90 3.11 -14.39
CA ALA A 517 15.20 1.83 -15.04
C ALA A 517 14.98 0.63 -14.08
N PHE A 518 15.27 0.79 -12.79
CA PHE A 518 14.99 -0.24 -11.78
C PHE A 518 13.50 -0.47 -11.56
N ASP A 519 12.70 0.59 -11.44
CA ASP A 519 11.26 0.48 -11.21
C ASP A 519 10.56 -0.17 -12.41
N LEU A 520 10.92 0.21 -13.64
CA LEU A 520 10.43 -0.46 -14.85
C LEU A 520 10.86 -1.94 -14.90
N SER A 521 12.13 -2.24 -14.59
CA SER A 521 12.63 -3.62 -14.57
C SER A 521 11.91 -4.48 -13.53
N ALA A 522 11.64 -3.91 -12.34
CA ALA A 522 10.96 -4.59 -11.25
C ALA A 522 9.47 -4.83 -11.58
N ALA A 523 8.79 -3.83 -12.16
CA ALA A 523 7.42 -3.98 -12.65
C ALA A 523 7.30 -5.11 -13.68
N MET A 524 8.20 -5.14 -14.68
CA MET A 524 8.24 -6.21 -15.66
C MET A 524 8.57 -7.57 -15.04
N GLN A 525 9.52 -7.64 -14.12
CA GLN A 525 9.88 -8.89 -13.46
C GLN A 525 8.67 -9.48 -12.71
N GLN A 526 7.87 -8.64 -12.05
CA GLN A 526 6.64 -9.08 -11.38
C GLN A 526 5.57 -9.55 -12.37
N MET A 527 5.41 -8.88 -13.52
CA MET A 527 4.51 -9.36 -14.58
C MET A 527 4.87 -10.76 -15.06
N PHE A 528 6.16 -11.07 -15.19
CA PHE A 528 6.60 -12.41 -15.55
C PHE A 528 6.43 -13.44 -14.44
N ARG A 529 6.39 -13.05 -13.16
CA ARG A 529 6.25 -13.96 -12.01
C ARG A 529 4.86 -14.59 -11.92
N ASP A 530 3.82 -13.82 -12.23
CA ASP A 530 2.44 -14.26 -12.01
C ASP A 530 2.02 -15.38 -12.98
N ARG A 531 2.75 -15.58 -14.08
CA ARG A 531 2.47 -16.59 -15.12
C ARG A 531 3.04 -18.00 -14.88
N PRO A 532 4.33 -18.20 -14.55
CA PRO A 532 4.94 -19.52 -14.40
C PRO A 532 4.42 -20.30 -13.18
N SER A 533 3.76 -19.64 -12.23
CA SER A 533 3.31 -20.24 -10.96
C SER A 533 2.34 -21.44 -11.09
N LYS A 534 1.80 -21.72 -12.28
CA LYS A 534 0.82 -22.80 -12.52
C LYS A 534 1.32 -23.96 -13.39
N GLN A 535 2.54 -23.88 -13.95
CA GLN A 535 3.06 -24.90 -14.85
C GLN A 535 4.32 -25.55 -14.27
N LEU A 536 4.45 -26.87 -14.46
CA LEU A 536 5.61 -27.61 -13.98
C LEU A 536 6.87 -27.17 -14.75
N PRO A 537 8.02 -27.00 -14.06
CA PRO A 537 9.26 -26.67 -14.73
C PRO A 537 9.63 -27.79 -15.73
N PRO A 538 10.19 -27.44 -16.90
CA PRO A 538 10.54 -28.42 -17.91
C PRO A 538 11.66 -29.35 -17.40
N ASP A 539 11.57 -30.63 -17.74
CA ASP A 539 12.60 -31.63 -17.45
C ASP A 539 13.78 -31.47 -18.42
N LEU A 540 14.63 -30.48 -18.12
CA LEU A 540 15.77 -30.06 -18.92
C LEU A 540 17.00 -29.88 -18.03
N ASN A 541 18.17 -30.25 -18.55
CA ASN A 541 19.43 -29.91 -17.92
C ASN A 541 19.66 -28.39 -18.00
N LYS A 542 20.36 -27.83 -17.01
CA LYS A 542 20.60 -26.39 -16.90
C LYS A 542 21.39 -25.84 -18.08
N ASP A 543 22.26 -26.66 -18.66
CA ASP A 543 23.09 -26.30 -19.81
C ASP A 543 22.25 -26.08 -21.08
N ASP A 544 21.06 -26.69 -21.15
CA ASP A 544 20.18 -26.64 -22.33
C ASP A 544 19.15 -25.50 -22.28
N TYR A 545 19.05 -24.77 -21.16
CA TYR A 545 18.04 -23.73 -20.98
C TYR A 545 18.08 -22.65 -22.06
N HIS A 546 19.27 -22.14 -22.39
CA HIS A 546 19.41 -21.09 -23.41
C HIS A 546 19.12 -21.61 -24.81
N GLY A 547 19.59 -22.82 -25.14
CA GLY A 547 19.34 -23.46 -26.42
C GLY A 547 17.84 -23.66 -26.66
N ARG A 548 17.15 -24.25 -25.68
CA ARG A 548 15.71 -24.51 -25.76
C ARG A 548 14.87 -23.23 -25.80
N ALA A 549 15.23 -22.21 -25.02
CA ALA A 549 14.54 -20.92 -25.04
C ALA A 549 14.69 -20.23 -26.41
N ASN A 550 15.89 -20.29 -27.00
CA ASN A 550 16.17 -19.74 -28.32
C ASN A 550 15.41 -20.49 -29.43
N GLU A 551 15.35 -21.82 -29.38
CA GLU A 551 14.52 -22.61 -30.30
C GLU A 551 13.05 -22.22 -30.26
N LYS A 552 12.47 -22.12 -29.05
CA LYS A 552 11.06 -21.72 -28.89
C LYS A 552 10.81 -20.30 -29.39
N ALA A 553 11.71 -19.36 -29.11
CA ALA A 553 11.59 -17.99 -29.60
C ALA A 553 11.55 -17.94 -31.13
N ILE A 554 12.46 -18.67 -31.82
CA ILE A 554 12.50 -18.73 -33.28
C ILE A 554 11.22 -19.36 -33.84
N LYS A 555 10.81 -20.52 -33.29
CA LYS A 555 9.61 -21.23 -33.76
C LYS A 555 8.32 -20.41 -33.63
N SER A 556 8.26 -19.58 -32.59
CA SER A 556 7.09 -18.76 -32.28
C SER A 556 7.12 -17.39 -32.97
N GLY A 557 8.13 -17.09 -33.79
CA GLY A 557 8.24 -15.81 -34.51
C GLY A 557 8.84 -14.64 -33.71
N LEU A 558 9.33 -14.87 -32.49
CA LEU A 558 9.97 -13.84 -31.64
C LEU A 558 11.43 -13.55 -32.01
N GLY A 559 11.99 -14.31 -32.96
CA GLY A 559 13.37 -14.17 -33.42
C GLY A 559 14.39 -14.86 -32.51
N HIS A 560 15.65 -14.41 -32.60
CA HIS A 560 16.76 -14.95 -31.82
C HIS A 560 16.80 -14.38 -30.41
N LEU A 561 17.25 -15.19 -29.45
CA LEU A 561 17.46 -14.74 -28.09
C LEU A 561 18.60 -13.70 -28.04
N PRO A 562 18.37 -12.48 -27.52
CA PRO A 562 19.39 -11.44 -27.36
C PRO A 562 20.56 -11.83 -26.44
N ASP A 563 21.70 -11.14 -26.59
CA ASP A 563 22.95 -11.46 -25.89
C ASP A 563 22.83 -11.33 -24.36
N GLU A 564 22.14 -10.31 -23.87
CA GLU A 564 21.95 -10.09 -22.44
C GLU A 564 21.11 -11.22 -21.82
N LEU A 565 20.18 -11.81 -22.57
CA LEU A 565 19.40 -12.98 -22.14
C LEU A 565 20.20 -14.30 -22.25
N ARG A 566 21.12 -14.40 -23.22
CA ARG A 566 22.07 -15.52 -23.33
C ARG A 566 23.10 -15.55 -22.20
N SER A 567 23.46 -14.37 -21.66
CA SER A 567 24.44 -14.26 -20.57
C SER A 567 23.88 -14.53 -19.16
N VAL A 568 22.56 -14.76 -19.03
CA VAL A 568 21.91 -14.99 -17.73
C VAL A 568 22.41 -16.30 -17.11
N ASN A 569 22.84 -16.25 -15.84
CA ASN A 569 23.33 -17.43 -15.14
C ASN A 569 22.25 -18.56 -15.08
N PRO A 570 22.53 -19.79 -15.55
CA PRO A 570 21.60 -20.93 -15.53
C PRO A 570 21.07 -21.29 -14.15
N ILE A 571 21.85 -21.07 -13.08
CA ILE A 571 21.41 -21.29 -11.70
C ILE A 571 20.28 -20.33 -11.32
N LYS A 572 20.33 -19.07 -11.82
CA LYS A 572 19.26 -18.11 -11.58
C LYS A 572 17.98 -18.50 -12.32
N ILE A 573 18.10 -18.97 -13.56
CA ILE A 573 16.97 -19.49 -14.35
C ILE A 573 16.33 -20.66 -13.61
N GLN A 574 17.13 -21.62 -13.13
CA GLN A 574 16.62 -22.76 -12.37
C GLN A 574 15.85 -22.33 -11.11
N LYS A 575 16.41 -21.39 -10.33
CA LYS A 575 15.75 -20.87 -9.13
C LYS A 575 14.42 -20.19 -9.47
N THR A 576 14.38 -19.42 -10.56
CA THR A 576 13.14 -18.81 -11.05
C THR A 576 12.11 -19.86 -11.47
N LEU A 577 12.52 -20.92 -12.18
CA LEU A 577 11.66 -22.07 -12.53
C LEU A 577 11.11 -22.79 -11.30
N GLN A 578 11.84 -22.76 -10.17
CA GLN A 578 11.43 -23.30 -8.88
C GLN A 578 10.59 -22.32 -8.03
N GLY A 579 10.21 -21.16 -8.58
CA GLY A 579 9.38 -20.15 -7.92
C GLY A 579 10.15 -19.12 -7.09
N ASN A 580 11.47 -19.05 -7.20
CA ASN A 580 12.32 -18.08 -6.51
C ASN A 580 12.95 -17.08 -7.50
N ASP A 581 12.22 -16.00 -7.80
CA ASP A 581 12.58 -15.02 -8.82
C ASP A 581 13.89 -14.28 -8.51
N GLN A 582 14.90 -14.47 -9.37
CA GLN A 582 16.23 -13.88 -9.15
C GLN A 582 16.45 -12.56 -9.92
N SER A 583 15.95 -12.46 -11.16
CA SER A 583 16.16 -11.28 -12.01
C SER A 583 15.21 -11.28 -13.21
N LEU A 584 14.89 -10.10 -13.74
CA LEU A 584 14.11 -9.92 -14.98
C LEU A 584 14.56 -10.85 -16.11
N GLY A 585 15.87 -10.92 -16.41
CA GLY A 585 16.37 -11.81 -17.47
C GLY A 585 16.14 -13.29 -17.20
N ALA A 586 16.18 -13.74 -15.94
CA ALA A 586 15.88 -15.12 -15.59
C ALA A 586 14.37 -15.40 -15.70
N CYS A 587 13.51 -14.44 -15.34
CA CYS A 587 12.07 -14.51 -15.51
C CYS A 587 11.65 -14.52 -16.99
N ALA A 588 12.30 -13.72 -17.84
CA ALA A 588 12.06 -13.73 -19.28
C ALA A 588 12.44 -15.08 -19.93
N VAL A 589 13.61 -15.64 -19.60
CA VAL A 589 14.02 -16.96 -20.10
C VAL A 589 13.10 -18.07 -19.55
N ALA A 590 12.75 -18.03 -18.27
CA ALA A 590 11.80 -18.97 -17.67
C ALA A 590 10.42 -18.90 -18.36
N PHE A 591 9.94 -17.70 -18.69
CA PHE A 591 8.69 -17.50 -19.43
C PHE A 591 8.74 -18.16 -20.82
N LEU A 592 9.83 -18.01 -21.56
CA LEU A 592 10.01 -18.69 -22.86
C LEU A 592 10.03 -20.22 -22.71
N LEU A 593 10.67 -20.74 -21.66
CA LEU A 593 10.77 -22.18 -21.42
C LEU A 593 9.41 -22.79 -21.06
N ILE A 594 8.64 -22.12 -20.21
CA ILE A 594 7.38 -22.63 -19.65
C ILE A 594 6.21 -22.43 -20.62
N SER A 595 6.11 -21.28 -21.29
CA SER A 595 4.96 -20.96 -22.14
C SER A 595 4.79 -21.90 -23.34
N HIS A 596 3.54 -22.18 -23.72
CA HIS A 596 3.22 -22.93 -24.93
C HIS A 596 3.59 -22.12 -26.19
N GLU A 597 3.94 -22.82 -27.27
CA GLU A 597 4.32 -22.18 -28.54
C GLU A 597 3.18 -21.30 -29.08
N ASP A 598 1.92 -21.72 -28.94
CA ASP A 598 0.74 -20.91 -29.32
C ASP A 598 0.66 -19.58 -28.55
N THR A 599 0.94 -19.61 -27.24
CA THR A 599 0.96 -18.39 -26.40
C THR A 599 2.08 -17.46 -26.84
N LEU A 600 3.26 -18.00 -27.16
CA LEU A 600 4.40 -17.23 -27.63
C LEU A 600 4.16 -16.67 -29.05
N ALA A 601 3.44 -17.38 -29.92
CA ALA A 601 3.04 -16.90 -31.23
C ALA A 601 2.07 -15.72 -31.11
N ILE A 602 1.09 -15.78 -30.20
CA ILE A 602 0.19 -14.63 -29.92
C ILE A 602 1.01 -13.42 -29.43
N VAL A 603 2.02 -13.63 -28.57
CA VAL A 603 2.92 -12.55 -28.14
C VAL A 603 3.70 -11.99 -29.33
N ALA A 604 4.22 -12.84 -30.22
CA ALA A 604 4.96 -12.40 -31.40
C ALA A 604 4.10 -11.59 -32.38
N ASP A 605 2.85 -12.03 -32.59
CA ASP A 605 1.88 -11.33 -33.45
C ASP A 605 1.49 -9.98 -32.86
N ALA A 606 1.29 -9.91 -31.54
CA ALA A 606 0.93 -8.67 -30.84
C ALA A 606 2.13 -7.71 -30.71
N GLN A 607 3.33 -8.22 -30.48
CA GLN A 607 4.56 -7.44 -30.30
C GLN A 607 5.78 -8.16 -30.90
N PRO A 608 6.10 -7.94 -32.19
CA PRO A 608 7.30 -8.53 -32.80
C PRO A 608 8.61 -8.12 -32.12
N SER A 609 8.66 -6.90 -31.56
CA SER A 609 9.83 -6.36 -30.84
C SER A 609 9.92 -6.78 -29.36
N PHE A 610 9.18 -7.81 -28.93
CA PHE A 610 9.07 -8.21 -27.54
C PHE A 610 10.43 -8.50 -26.87
N LEU A 611 11.26 -9.33 -27.49
CA LEU A 611 12.58 -9.66 -26.95
C LEU A 611 13.54 -8.46 -27.00
N ASP A 612 13.46 -7.62 -28.04
CA ASP A 612 14.27 -6.41 -28.17
C ASP A 612 13.95 -5.39 -27.08
N HIS A 613 12.68 -5.22 -26.73
CA HIS A 613 12.25 -4.32 -25.65
C HIS A 613 12.75 -4.79 -24.28
N ILE A 614 12.68 -6.10 -23.99
CA ILE A 614 13.25 -6.67 -22.77
C ILE A 614 14.76 -6.45 -22.75
N ASN A 615 15.43 -6.67 -23.89
CA ASN A 615 16.86 -6.47 -24.02
C ASN A 615 17.28 -5.02 -23.77
N PHE A 616 16.53 -4.07 -24.33
CA PHE A 616 16.78 -2.65 -24.17
C PHE A 616 16.67 -2.20 -22.71
N ILE A 617 15.72 -2.75 -21.96
CA ILE A 617 15.55 -2.46 -20.53
C ILE A 617 16.66 -3.09 -19.69
N LEU A 618 17.05 -4.34 -20.00
CA LEU A 618 18.15 -5.03 -19.32
C LEU A 618 19.50 -4.33 -19.54
N SER A 619 19.79 -3.92 -20.77
CA SER A 619 21.02 -3.20 -21.12
C SER A 619 21.07 -1.81 -20.50
N SER A 620 19.93 -1.10 -20.45
CA SER A 620 19.85 0.24 -19.86
C SER A 620 20.04 0.25 -18.35
N ARG A 621 19.73 -0.85 -17.65
CA ARG A 621 19.97 -0.97 -16.20
C ARG A 621 21.47 -0.93 -15.83
N GLY A 622 22.36 -1.32 -16.74
CA GLY A 622 23.81 -1.37 -16.49
C GLY A 622 24.24 -2.37 -15.40
N HIS A 623 25.55 -2.42 -15.15
CA HIS A 623 26.15 -3.19 -14.06
C HIS A 623 26.65 -2.23 -12.95
N GLY A 624 26.15 -2.38 -11.73
CA GLY A 624 26.65 -1.65 -10.55
C GLY A 624 25.86 -0.39 -10.18
N ASN A 625 26.45 0.44 -9.32
CA ASN A 625 25.86 1.69 -8.79
C ASN A 625 26.37 2.94 -9.53
N ARG A 626 26.52 2.82 -10.86
CA ARG A 626 26.89 3.94 -11.72
C ARG A 626 25.63 4.74 -12.07
N PRO A 627 25.61 6.07 -11.85
CA PRO A 627 24.59 6.96 -12.39
C PRO A 627 24.34 6.67 -13.87
N LEU A 628 23.08 6.75 -14.27
CA LEU A 628 22.62 6.49 -15.63
C LEU A 628 22.06 7.79 -16.24
N PRO A 629 22.93 8.75 -16.62
CA PRO A 629 22.49 9.96 -17.29
C PRO A 629 21.93 9.61 -18.67
N LEU A 630 20.63 9.82 -18.88
CA LEU A 630 19.99 9.55 -20.17
C LEU A 630 19.35 10.82 -20.74
N PRO A 631 19.42 11.03 -22.07
CA PRO A 631 18.58 12.02 -22.73
C PRO A 631 17.11 11.60 -22.59
N LYS A 632 16.21 12.59 -22.49
CA LYS A 632 14.77 12.40 -22.28
C LYS A 632 14.13 11.54 -23.37
N ASP A 633 14.66 11.59 -24.59
CA ASP A 633 14.24 10.71 -25.69
C ASP A 633 14.53 9.23 -25.43
N LYS A 634 15.65 8.89 -24.78
CA LYS A 634 15.94 7.50 -24.38
C LYS A 634 15.04 7.07 -23.22
N ILE A 635 14.78 7.96 -22.26
CA ILE A 635 13.83 7.70 -21.16
C ILE A 635 12.42 7.43 -21.71
N ARG A 636 11.98 8.22 -22.71
CA ARG A 636 10.71 8.00 -23.43
C ARG A 636 10.65 6.63 -24.09
N LYS A 637 11.74 6.21 -24.73
CA LYS A 637 11.83 4.87 -25.35
C LYS A 637 11.74 3.77 -24.31
N LEU A 638 12.42 3.91 -23.16
CA LEU A 638 12.36 2.93 -22.06
C LEU A 638 10.94 2.81 -21.49
N ARG A 639 10.28 3.95 -21.25
CA ARG A 639 8.87 4.03 -20.84
C ARG A 639 7.99 3.26 -21.82
N HIS A 640 8.09 3.58 -23.11
CA HIS A 640 7.30 2.96 -24.16
C HIS A 640 7.55 1.45 -24.25
N SER A 641 8.81 1.02 -24.25
CA SER A 641 9.17 -0.41 -24.31
C SER A 641 8.57 -1.20 -23.14
N CYS A 642 8.66 -0.67 -21.92
CA CYS A 642 8.10 -1.31 -20.73
C CYS A 642 6.57 -1.39 -20.82
N PHE A 643 5.90 -0.28 -21.15
CA PHE A 643 4.44 -0.21 -21.15
C PHE A 643 3.82 -1.09 -22.23
N THR A 644 4.38 -1.09 -23.43
CA THR A 644 3.96 -1.98 -24.51
C THR A 644 4.10 -3.44 -24.09
N THR A 645 5.22 -3.83 -23.50
CA THR A 645 5.43 -5.21 -23.05
C THR A 645 4.50 -5.62 -21.90
N ILE A 646 4.22 -4.73 -20.94
CA ILE A 646 3.23 -5.01 -19.89
C ILE A 646 1.83 -5.18 -20.48
N LYS A 647 1.43 -4.35 -21.46
CA LYS A 647 0.14 -4.48 -22.15
C LYS A 647 0.01 -5.81 -22.87
N THR A 648 1.00 -6.20 -23.67
CA THR A 648 1.03 -7.50 -24.35
C THR A 648 0.91 -8.64 -23.34
N LEU A 649 1.63 -8.56 -22.22
CA LEU A 649 1.54 -9.53 -21.14
C LEU A 649 0.24 -9.49 -20.32
N LEU A 650 -0.67 -8.53 -20.53
CA LEU A 650 -2.01 -8.52 -19.91
C LEU A 650 -3.09 -9.08 -20.83
N GLU A 651 -2.83 -9.08 -22.13
CA GLU A 651 -3.78 -9.51 -23.18
C GLU A 651 -3.67 -11.00 -23.50
N VAL A 652 -2.43 -11.53 -23.47
CA VAL A 652 -2.12 -12.97 -23.55
C VAL A 652 -2.40 -13.65 -22.21
#